data_AF-A0A3D5Z7S8-F1
#
_entry.id   AF-A0A3D5Z7S8-F1
#
_cell.length_a   1.000
_cell.length_b   1.000
_cell.length_c   1.000
_cell.angle_alpha   90.00
_cell.angle_beta   90.00
_cell.angle_gamma   90.00
#
_symmetry.space_group_name_H-M   'P 1'
#
loop_
_entity.id
_entity.type
_entity.pdbx_description
1 polymer ?
#
loop_
_entity_poly.entity_id
_entity_poly.type
_entity_poly.pdbx_seq_one_letter_code
_entity_poly.pdbx_strand_id
1 'polypeptide(L)'
;MNEKERLINALNSYEYFENNKDKLIDLFVSYYGEEERTNIETKFKNAIFIAYQTPKSYLTKLHKLENIVSKELVAKVLEGNSLGLTQEQVVNYNSFEYINTHPISKYIEFYKQYSLGENGRKEKTTQDVLELVRNYNSNITKEELLTYVEKRVASSNIQSLPTWLLDQIFYRLNPKTLATDYQEVTTNGLRYIKDILPNLQFSNVDELMQTPEIQELNKVVSKYQVALNEYQNYKQQFHRQYEIAHYDEELEIQLKDHYDQEFIKQIRPLIPLEYQTNIDEFLKNSKKKYLLDKYVISLLNDHKIANGIECFFTDATKVLENPQASPWQKQTIENERIAYFKSKGINLGDDYQNYVQRKDIWPTIEYTSKLEEAKKMRDQNFTLDYNSHTYYNKLIIEKLKQANLVSGLGDFTEILNGNTPTCVSPAFTKKDNTLTPLVLINFDHETNNIDHSINHELNHLYELSVISSTKEGYLARCGFDFIEEHYNQSENPSRRKYEYFNEVINEKIAQEISAKAHEIGYSLFADKTEKYTYQTSYEKMNFIVDGLFEKYKDIILESRKNNNFELLENELGTENIEALNNLFSIFQEHLGGLEFNRLIDDVNRITKSKEEAQERGITEPIELTPRVKAYKNIMQQTDEIMSRIEEYRRTNSVKL
;
A
#
# COMPACT_ATOMS: atom_id res chain seq x y z
N MET A 1 2.46 -20.22 -8.72
CA MET A 1 1.37 -19.54 -8.02
C MET A 1 0.93 -18.38 -8.88
N ASN A 2 -0.35 -18.29 -9.24
CA ASN A 2 -0.86 -17.19 -10.05
C ASN A 2 -1.07 -15.92 -9.20
N GLU A 3 -1.21 -14.75 -9.84
CA GLU A 3 -1.35 -13.46 -9.13
C GLU A 3 -2.55 -13.42 -8.16
N LYS A 4 -3.65 -14.09 -8.51
CA LYS A 4 -4.85 -14.19 -7.67
C LYS A 4 -4.57 -14.92 -6.35
N GLU A 5 -3.88 -16.06 -6.42
CA GLU A 5 -3.44 -16.82 -5.24
C GLU A 5 -2.49 -16.01 -4.36
N ARG A 6 -1.55 -15.28 -4.96
CA ARG A 6 -0.62 -14.41 -4.21
C ARG A 6 -1.35 -13.33 -3.41
N LEU A 7 -2.29 -12.64 -4.04
CA LEU A 7 -3.11 -11.61 -3.38
C LEU A 7 -3.96 -12.19 -2.25
N ILE A 8 -4.54 -13.38 -2.43
CA ILE A 8 -5.29 -14.07 -1.37
C ILE A 8 -4.39 -14.38 -0.17
N ASN A 9 -3.18 -14.88 -0.41
CA ASN A 9 -2.23 -15.17 0.67
C ASN A 9 -1.77 -13.90 1.39
N ALA A 10 -1.55 -12.80 0.64
CA ALA A 10 -1.15 -11.51 1.23
C ALA A 10 -2.27 -10.82 2.00
N LEU A 11 -3.53 -10.94 1.57
CA LEU A 11 -4.70 -10.47 2.34
C LEU A 11 -4.91 -11.25 3.64
N ASN A 12 -4.34 -12.45 3.73
CA ASN A 12 -4.32 -13.28 4.93
C ASN A 12 -2.88 -13.42 5.47
N SER A 13 -2.01 -12.44 5.23
CA SER A 13 -0.56 -12.57 5.45
C SER A 13 -0.22 -13.00 6.87
N TYR A 14 -0.93 -12.46 7.87
CA TYR A 14 -0.74 -12.84 9.27
C TYR A 14 -1.01 -14.34 9.51
N GLU A 15 -2.22 -14.81 9.19
CA GLU A 15 -2.59 -16.20 9.41
C GLU A 15 -1.81 -17.15 8.50
N TYR A 16 -1.59 -16.76 7.25
CA TYR A 16 -0.85 -17.55 6.28
C TYR A 16 0.60 -17.72 6.69
N PHE A 17 1.27 -16.66 7.13
CA PHE A 17 2.65 -16.73 7.60
C PHE A 17 2.76 -17.60 8.86
N GLU A 18 1.91 -17.38 9.87
CA GLU A 18 1.93 -18.18 11.11
C GLU A 18 1.74 -19.69 10.85
N ASN A 19 0.88 -20.06 9.89
CA ASN A 19 0.64 -21.46 9.52
C ASN A 19 1.77 -22.10 8.69
N ASN A 20 2.67 -21.30 8.12
CA ASN A 20 3.71 -21.80 7.21
C ASN A 20 5.14 -21.52 7.69
N LYS A 21 5.35 -20.71 8.73
CA LYS A 21 6.69 -20.31 9.19
C LYS A 21 7.58 -21.48 9.59
N ASP A 22 7.02 -22.57 10.11
CA ASP A 22 7.80 -23.73 10.55
C ASP A 22 8.53 -24.40 9.39
N LYS A 23 8.00 -24.28 8.16
CA LYS A 23 8.67 -24.79 6.96
C LYS A 23 9.95 -24.01 6.61
N LEU A 24 10.10 -22.78 7.10
CA LEU A 24 11.34 -22.01 6.97
C LEU A 24 12.49 -22.64 7.75
N ILE A 25 12.20 -23.31 8.87
CA ILE A 25 13.21 -24.01 9.66
C ILE A 25 13.84 -25.11 8.79
N ASP A 26 13.02 -25.93 8.12
CA ASP A 26 13.53 -27.01 7.27
C ASP A 26 14.31 -26.48 6.06
N LEU A 27 13.93 -25.34 5.49
CA LEU A 27 14.71 -24.67 4.45
C LEU A 27 16.11 -24.31 4.96
N PHE A 28 16.19 -23.63 6.11
CA PHE A 28 17.45 -23.21 6.69
C PHE A 28 18.32 -24.42 7.09
N VAL A 29 17.72 -25.47 7.65
CA VAL A 29 18.43 -26.73 7.95
C VAL A 29 18.96 -27.39 6.68
N SER A 30 18.19 -27.37 5.59
CA SER A 30 18.64 -27.93 4.31
C SER A 30 19.85 -27.20 3.69
N TYR A 31 20.04 -25.93 4.05
CA TYR A 31 21.16 -25.11 3.60
C TYR A 31 22.36 -25.21 4.56
N TYR A 32 22.13 -25.05 5.86
CA TYR A 32 23.20 -24.97 6.87
C TYR A 32 23.69 -26.32 7.39
N GLY A 33 22.90 -27.39 7.19
CA GLY A 33 23.21 -28.74 7.64
C GLY A 33 22.32 -29.20 8.79
N GLU A 34 22.10 -30.51 8.89
CA GLU A 34 21.26 -31.14 9.91
C GLU A 34 21.85 -30.97 11.33
N GLU A 35 23.17 -30.82 11.42
CA GLU A 35 23.88 -30.50 12.65
C GLU A 35 23.44 -29.15 13.27
N GLU A 36 22.95 -28.22 12.46
CA GLU A 36 22.48 -26.91 12.90
C GLU A 36 21.00 -26.88 13.32
N ARG A 37 20.24 -27.98 13.14
CA ARG A 37 18.79 -28.00 13.40
C ARG A 37 18.42 -27.47 14.78
N THR A 38 19.08 -27.95 15.83
CA THR A 38 18.79 -27.53 17.20
C THR A 38 18.99 -26.03 17.40
N ASN A 39 20.05 -25.46 16.80
CA ASN A 39 20.36 -24.05 16.87
C ASN A 39 19.32 -23.20 16.09
N ILE A 40 19.03 -23.59 14.85
CA ILE A 40 18.03 -22.93 13.99
C ILE A 40 16.66 -22.95 14.66
N GLU A 41 16.20 -24.11 15.13
CA GLU A 41 14.92 -24.24 15.82
C GLU A 41 14.84 -23.36 17.06
N THR A 42 15.91 -23.32 17.86
CA THR A 42 15.95 -22.50 19.08
C THR A 42 15.83 -21.02 18.75
N LYS A 43 16.60 -20.53 17.77
CA LYS A 43 16.55 -19.11 17.37
C LYS A 43 15.20 -18.73 16.78
N PHE A 44 14.64 -19.56 15.90
CA PHE A 44 13.36 -19.28 15.26
C PHE A 44 12.19 -19.37 16.25
N LYS A 45 12.18 -20.34 17.17
CA LYS A 45 11.13 -20.47 18.20
C LYS A 45 11.15 -19.33 19.22
N ASN A 46 12.33 -18.76 19.49
CA ASN A 46 12.48 -17.62 20.41
C ASN A 46 12.14 -16.27 19.76
N ALA A 47 11.93 -16.22 18.45
CA ALA A 47 11.58 -14.99 17.74
C ALA A 47 10.08 -14.71 17.75
N ILE A 48 9.71 -13.43 17.77
CA ILE A 48 8.34 -12.96 17.59
C ILE A 48 8.18 -12.47 16.16
N PHE A 49 7.41 -13.22 15.38
CA PHE A 49 7.07 -12.86 14.01
C PHE A 49 5.90 -11.88 13.97
N ILE A 50 6.06 -10.81 13.19
CA ILE A 50 5.05 -9.76 13.00
C ILE A 50 4.90 -9.54 11.51
N ALA A 51 3.89 -10.19 10.93
CA ALA A 51 3.43 -9.91 9.58
C ALA A 51 2.43 -8.76 9.61
N TYR A 52 2.67 -7.70 8.83
CA TYR A 52 1.82 -6.51 8.83
C TYR A 52 1.74 -5.86 7.45
N GLN A 53 0.73 -5.01 7.30
CA GLN A 53 0.51 -4.15 6.14
C GLN A 53 -0.37 -2.98 6.58
N THR A 54 -0.26 -1.85 5.89
CA THR A 54 -1.11 -0.69 6.12
C THR A 54 -2.54 -0.96 5.61
N PRO A 55 -3.56 -0.32 6.21
CA PRO A 55 -4.94 -0.40 5.73
C PRO A 55 -5.08 -0.02 4.25
N LYS A 56 -4.32 1.00 3.81
CA LYS A 56 -4.28 1.42 2.41
C LYS A 56 -3.75 0.31 1.49
N SER A 57 -2.68 -0.37 1.89
CA SER A 57 -2.14 -1.48 1.10
C SER A 57 -3.10 -2.67 1.08
N TYR A 58 -3.72 -2.97 2.22
CA TYR A 58 -4.75 -4.00 2.34
C TYR A 58 -5.92 -3.77 1.37
N LEU A 59 -6.49 -2.57 1.39
CA LEU A 59 -7.59 -2.17 0.51
C LEU A 59 -7.19 -2.22 -0.98
N THR A 60 -5.97 -1.75 -1.29
CA THR A 60 -5.44 -1.79 -2.66
C THR A 60 -5.36 -3.22 -3.20
N LYS A 61 -4.88 -4.18 -2.39
CA LYS A 61 -4.83 -5.60 -2.75
C LYS A 61 -6.23 -6.19 -2.93
N LEU A 62 -7.16 -5.85 -2.04
CA LEU A 62 -8.54 -6.31 -2.11
C LEU A 62 -9.23 -5.85 -3.40
N HIS A 63 -9.09 -4.56 -3.76
CA HIS A 63 -9.59 -4.02 -5.03
C HIS A 63 -8.90 -4.64 -6.25
N LYS A 64 -7.59 -4.92 -6.16
CA LYS A 64 -6.86 -5.59 -7.24
C LYS A 64 -7.38 -7.01 -7.47
N LEU A 65 -7.62 -7.77 -6.40
CA LEU A 65 -8.19 -9.10 -6.46
C LEU A 65 -9.62 -9.08 -7.06
N GLU A 66 -10.44 -8.13 -6.63
CA GLU A 66 -11.79 -7.90 -7.16
C GLU A 66 -11.81 -7.56 -8.65
N ASN A 67 -10.84 -6.76 -9.11
CA ASN A 67 -10.67 -6.44 -10.53
C ASN A 67 -10.26 -7.67 -11.36
N ILE A 68 -9.34 -8.50 -10.86
CA ILE A 68 -8.96 -9.76 -11.52
C ILE A 68 -10.20 -10.66 -11.70
N VAL A 69 -10.97 -10.86 -10.62
CA VAL A 69 -12.20 -11.67 -10.67
C VAL A 69 -13.23 -11.06 -11.61
N SER A 70 -13.43 -9.75 -11.57
CA SER A 70 -14.36 -9.07 -12.46
C SER A 70 -13.98 -9.27 -13.92
N LYS A 71 -12.70 -9.17 -14.28
CA LYS A 71 -12.22 -9.43 -15.65
C LYS A 71 -12.45 -10.87 -16.09
N GLU A 72 -12.18 -11.85 -15.22
CA GLU A 72 -12.46 -13.27 -15.49
C GLU A 72 -13.95 -13.47 -15.80
N LEU A 73 -14.83 -12.85 -15.02
CA LEU A 73 -16.28 -12.93 -15.19
C LEU A 73 -16.77 -12.21 -16.46
N VAL A 74 -16.24 -11.02 -16.77
CA VAL A 74 -16.53 -10.30 -18.02
C VAL A 74 -16.16 -11.17 -19.23
N ALA A 75 -14.97 -11.79 -19.21
CA ALA A 75 -14.54 -12.68 -20.28
C ALA A 75 -15.52 -13.86 -20.48
N LYS A 76 -15.99 -14.49 -19.39
CA LYS A 76 -17.02 -15.54 -19.45
C LYS A 76 -18.34 -15.05 -20.05
N VAL A 77 -18.76 -13.82 -19.74
CA VAL A 77 -20.00 -13.23 -20.30
C VAL A 77 -19.89 -13.05 -21.82
N LEU A 78 -18.74 -12.56 -22.29
CA LEU A 78 -18.50 -12.27 -23.70
C LEU A 78 -18.06 -13.50 -24.53
N GLU A 79 -17.64 -14.57 -23.87
CA GLU A 79 -17.16 -15.78 -24.55
C GLU A 79 -18.22 -16.33 -25.52
N GLY A 80 -17.85 -16.50 -26.79
CA GLY A 80 -18.73 -17.05 -27.83
C GLY A 80 -19.99 -16.23 -28.08
N ASN A 81 -20.01 -14.92 -27.74
CA ASN A 81 -21.15 -14.07 -28.06
C ASN A 81 -21.24 -13.84 -29.58
N SER A 82 -22.40 -14.17 -30.16
CA SER A 82 -22.66 -14.13 -31.60
C SER A 82 -22.87 -12.72 -32.16
N LEU A 83 -23.16 -11.76 -31.27
CA LEU A 83 -23.46 -10.37 -31.58
C LEU A 83 -22.22 -9.49 -31.73
N GLY A 84 -21.03 -10.00 -31.43
CA GLY A 84 -19.79 -9.22 -31.45
C GLY A 84 -19.78 -8.08 -30.42
N LEU A 85 -20.51 -8.24 -29.31
CA LEU A 85 -20.58 -7.26 -28.24
C LEU A 85 -19.21 -7.06 -27.61
N THR A 86 -18.85 -5.80 -27.42
CA THR A 86 -17.66 -5.40 -26.66
C THR A 86 -17.97 -5.37 -25.17
N GLN A 87 -16.92 -5.33 -24.36
CA GLN A 87 -17.06 -5.15 -22.92
C GLN A 87 -17.79 -3.85 -22.55
N GLU A 88 -17.47 -2.73 -23.19
CA GLU A 88 -18.07 -1.43 -22.88
C GLU A 88 -19.58 -1.46 -23.08
N GLN A 89 -20.04 -2.18 -24.10
CA GLN A 89 -21.46 -2.39 -24.40
C GLN A 89 -22.18 -3.25 -23.37
N VAL A 90 -21.46 -4.01 -22.52
CA VAL A 90 -22.07 -4.92 -21.53
C VAL A 90 -21.89 -4.39 -20.11
N VAL A 91 -20.65 -4.08 -19.70
CA VAL A 91 -20.26 -3.79 -18.31
C VAL A 91 -19.70 -2.37 -18.12
N ASN A 92 -19.45 -1.59 -19.19
CA ASN A 92 -18.88 -0.23 -19.18
C ASN A 92 -17.46 -0.11 -18.57
N TYR A 93 -17.26 -0.60 -17.34
CA TYR A 93 -15.97 -0.70 -16.65
C TYR A 93 -15.63 -2.17 -16.35
N ASN A 94 -14.35 -2.49 -16.14
CA ASN A 94 -13.86 -3.85 -15.82
C ASN A 94 -14.30 -4.38 -14.42
N SER A 95 -15.40 -3.89 -13.85
CA SER A 95 -15.78 -4.16 -12.46
C SER A 95 -17.24 -4.55 -12.32
N PHE A 96 -17.52 -5.62 -11.57
CA PHE A 96 -18.88 -5.99 -11.16
C PHE A 96 -19.36 -5.24 -9.90
N GLU A 97 -18.56 -4.32 -9.37
CA GLU A 97 -18.89 -3.51 -8.19
C GLU A 97 -20.02 -2.51 -8.46
N TYR A 98 -20.01 -1.88 -9.64
CA TYR A 98 -20.91 -0.77 -9.99
C TYR A 98 -22.00 -1.20 -10.98
N ILE A 99 -22.78 -2.23 -10.61
CA ILE A 99 -23.81 -2.87 -11.46
C ILE A 99 -24.80 -1.88 -12.08
N ASN A 100 -25.12 -0.80 -11.38
CA ASN A 100 -26.00 0.27 -11.84
C ASN A 100 -25.45 1.04 -13.05
N THR A 101 -24.14 0.99 -13.29
CA THR A 101 -23.47 1.64 -14.42
C THR A 101 -23.46 0.76 -15.68
N HIS A 102 -23.75 -0.54 -15.57
CA HIS A 102 -23.65 -1.48 -16.69
C HIS A 102 -24.84 -1.33 -17.65
N PRO A 103 -24.61 -1.17 -18.97
CA PRO A 103 -25.68 -1.12 -19.96
C PRO A 103 -26.58 -2.35 -19.93
N ILE A 104 -26.01 -3.55 -19.79
CA ILE A 104 -26.79 -4.78 -19.77
C ILE A 104 -27.71 -4.88 -18.55
N SER A 105 -27.31 -4.31 -17.41
CA SER A 105 -28.14 -4.26 -16.20
C SER A 105 -29.41 -3.43 -16.42
N LYS A 106 -29.29 -2.29 -17.12
CA LYS A 106 -30.42 -1.43 -17.49
C LYS A 106 -31.36 -2.13 -18.48
N TYR A 107 -30.80 -2.86 -19.45
CA TYR A 107 -31.59 -3.70 -20.35
C TYR A 107 -32.35 -4.80 -19.61
N ILE A 108 -31.72 -5.48 -18.64
CA ILE A 108 -32.38 -6.52 -17.82
C ILE A 108 -33.60 -5.97 -17.08
N GLU A 109 -33.50 -4.79 -16.48
CA GLU A 109 -34.63 -4.19 -15.77
C GLU A 109 -35.78 -3.85 -16.72
N PHE A 110 -35.47 -3.27 -17.89
CA PHE A 110 -36.46 -3.07 -18.95
C PHE A 110 -37.11 -4.39 -19.39
N TYR A 111 -36.31 -5.41 -19.70
CA TYR A 111 -36.79 -6.70 -20.19
C TYR A 111 -37.74 -7.40 -19.21
N LYS A 112 -37.45 -7.30 -17.91
CA LYS A 112 -38.34 -7.81 -16.84
C LYS A 112 -39.70 -7.10 -16.88
N GLN A 113 -39.71 -5.77 -16.98
CA GLN A 113 -40.96 -4.99 -17.02
C GLN A 113 -41.75 -5.23 -18.32
N TYR A 114 -41.06 -5.39 -19.45
CA TYR A 114 -41.66 -5.76 -20.72
C TYR A 114 -42.33 -7.15 -20.64
N SER A 115 -41.59 -8.15 -20.16
CA SER A 115 -42.03 -9.56 -20.10
C SER A 115 -43.24 -9.80 -19.19
N LEU A 116 -43.47 -8.94 -18.19
CA LEU A 116 -44.65 -9.01 -17.31
C LEU A 116 -45.97 -8.66 -18.03
N GLY A 117 -45.91 -7.92 -19.15
CA GLY A 117 -47.10 -7.38 -19.80
C GLY A 117 -47.89 -6.39 -18.92
N GLU A 118 -48.98 -5.82 -19.44
CA GLU A 118 -49.76 -4.81 -18.72
C GLU A 118 -50.35 -5.33 -17.40
N ASN A 119 -50.95 -6.52 -17.43
CA ASN A 119 -51.58 -7.11 -16.25
C ASN A 119 -50.56 -7.56 -15.21
N GLY A 120 -49.42 -8.13 -15.62
CA GLY A 120 -48.38 -8.54 -14.69
C GLY A 120 -47.68 -7.35 -14.01
N ARG A 121 -47.52 -6.22 -14.73
CA ARG A 121 -47.02 -4.97 -14.12
C ARG A 121 -47.99 -4.41 -13.09
N LYS A 122 -49.28 -4.31 -13.42
CA LYS A 122 -50.32 -3.87 -12.47
C LYS A 122 -50.34 -4.74 -11.22
N GLU A 123 -50.24 -6.06 -11.40
CA GLU A 123 -50.16 -7.02 -10.30
C GLU A 123 -48.93 -6.77 -9.43
N LYS A 124 -47.73 -6.68 -10.03
CA LYS A 124 -46.47 -6.42 -9.32
C LYS A 124 -46.53 -5.12 -8.51
N THR A 125 -46.92 -4.01 -9.13
CA THR A 125 -47.03 -2.71 -8.42
C THR A 125 -48.04 -2.77 -7.28
N THR A 126 -49.14 -3.51 -7.47
CA THR A 126 -50.14 -3.73 -6.40
C THR A 126 -49.53 -4.49 -5.22
N GLN A 127 -48.71 -5.51 -5.47
CA GLN A 127 -48.02 -6.26 -4.42
C GLN A 127 -46.95 -5.41 -3.72
N ASP A 128 -46.14 -4.66 -4.46
CA ASP A 128 -45.11 -3.76 -3.89
C ASP A 128 -45.74 -2.70 -2.96
N VAL A 129 -46.88 -2.14 -3.37
CA VAL A 129 -47.65 -1.19 -2.54
C VAL A 129 -48.26 -1.91 -1.34
N LEU A 130 -48.75 -3.15 -1.49
CA LEU A 130 -49.30 -3.95 -0.41
C LEU A 130 -48.25 -4.27 0.67
N GLU A 131 -47.04 -4.64 0.29
CA GLU A 131 -45.93 -4.86 1.22
C GLU A 131 -45.56 -3.57 1.96
N LEU A 132 -45.48 -2.44 1.25
CA LEU A 132 -45.18 -1.16 1.85
C LEU A 132 -46.21 -0.75 2.91
N VAL A 133 -47.51 -0.89 2.62
CA VAL A 133 -48.56 -0.50 3.59
C VAL A 133 -48.68 -1.47 4.75
N ARG A 134 -48.33 -2.75 4.56
CA ARG A 134 -48.33 -3.76 5.62
C ARG A 134 -47.29 -3.51 6.70
N ASN A 135 -46.24 -2.74 6.40
CA ASN A 135 -45.30 -2.24 7.41
C ASN A 135 -45.95 -1.27 8.40
N TYR A 136 -47.10 -0.67 8.05
CA TYR A 136 -47.85 0.23 8.92
C TYR A 136 -49.08 -0.44 9.52
N ASN A 137 -49.78 -1.26 8.73
CA ASN A 137 -50.91 -2.04 9.20
C ASN A 137 -50.97 -3.38 8.45
N SER A 138 -50.55 -4.44 9.12
CA SER A 138 -50.44 -5.80 8.57
C SER A 138 -51.79 -6.40 8.14
N ASN A 139 -52.91 -5.87 8.62
CA ASN A 139 -54.25 -6.36 8.30
C ASN A 139 -54.78 -5.85 6.95
N ILE A 140 -54.08 -4.93 6.28
CA ILE A 140 -54.50 -4.43 4.98
C ILE A 140 -54.43 -5.55 3.94
N THR A 141 -55.55 -5.73 3.24
CA THR A 141 -55.72 -6.67 2.14
C THR A 141 -55.52 -6.00 0.78
N LYS A 142 -55.25 -6.82 -0.24
CA LYS A 142 -55.16 -6.37 -1.62
C LYS A 142 -56.49 -5.79 -2.11
N GLU A 143 -57.62 -6.43 -1.76
CA GLU A 143 -58.96 -5.94 -2.12
C GLU A 143 -59.25 -4.57 -1.52
N GLU A 144 -58.84 -4.32 -0.27
CA GLU A 144 -59.01 -3.00 0.39
C GLU A 144 -58.24 -1.90 -0.35
N LEU A 145 -56.99 -2.16 -0.76
CA LEU A 145 -56.18 -1.22 -1.53
C LEU A 145 -56.80 -0.89 -2.88
N LEU A 146 -57.20 -1.91 -3.65
CA LEU A 146 -57.81 -1.73 -4.96
C LEU A 146 -59.15 -1.00 -4.84
N THR A 147 -59.97 -1.35 -3.84
CA THR A 147 -61.23 -0.67 -3.54
C THR A 147 -61.02 0.81 -3.20
N TYR A 148 -59.98 1.12 -2.43
CA TYR A 148 -59.63 2.50 -2.10
C TYR A 148 -59.25 3.33 -3.34
N VAL A 149 -58.43 2.76 -4.23
CA VAL A 149 -58.00 3.43 -5.46
C VAL A 149 -59.16 3.62 -6.45
N GLU A 150 -59.98 2.59 -6.64
CA GLU A 150 -61.10 2.61 -7.60
C GLU A 150 -62.30 3.42 -7.13
N LYS A 151 -62.73 3.22 -5.88
CA LYS A 151 -64.01 3.76 -5.37
C LYS A 151 -63.84 4.96 -4.46
N ARG A 152 -62.60 5.32 -4.10
CA ARG A 152 -62.29 6.36 -3.10
C ARG A 152 -62.88 6.05 -1.71
N VAL A 153 -63.12 4.77 -1.42
CA VAL A 153 -63.67 4.33 -0.13
C VAL A 153 -62.52 3.72 0.67
N ALA A 154 -62.11 4.41 1.74
CA ALA A 154 -61.09 3.92 2.66
C ALA A 154 -61.73 3.08 3.76
N SER A 155 -61.30 1.82 3.92
CA SER A 155 -61.64 1.01 5.11
C SER A 155 -61.01 1.61 6.37
N SER A 156 -61.43 1.16 7.55
CA SER A 156 -60.80 1.57 8.82
C SER A 156 -59.29 1.29 8.84
N ASN A 157 -58.86 0.21 8.18
CA ASN A 157 -57.45 -0.14 8.07
C ASN A 157 -56.69 0.84 7.15
N ILE A 158 -57.28 1.22 6.00
CA ILE A 158 -56.68 2.21 5.11
C ILE A 158 -56.65 3.61 5.76
N GLN A 159 -57.71 4.02 6.45
CA GLN A 159 -57.78 5.31 7.15
C GLN A 159 -56.73 5.48 8.26
N SER A 160 -56.18 4.38 8.77
CA SER A 160 -55.12 4.39 9.78
C SER A 160 -53.74 4.74 9.22
N LEU A 161 -53.58 4.78 7.89
CA LEU A 161 -52.30 5.08 7.24
C LEU A 161 -51.99 6.59 7.27
N PRO A 162 -50.69 6.96 7.31
CA PRO A 162 -50.27 8.35 7.14
C PRO A 162 -50.75 8.96 5.81
N THR A 163 -51.13 10.25 5.82
CA THR A 163 -51.64 10.97 4.63
C THR A 163 -50.71 10.88 3.42
N TRP A 164 -49.40 11.02 3.62
CA TRP A 164 -48.43 10.92 2.51
C TRP A 164 -48.43 9.53 1.85
N LEU A 165 -48.72 8.47 2.62
CA LEU A 165 -48.76 7.10 2.12
C LEU A 165 -50.06 6.85 1.36
N LEU A 166 -51.18 7.44 1.81
CA LEU A 166 -52.45 7.45 1.08
C LEU A 166 -52.31 8.11 -0.30
N ASP A 167 -51.60 9.25 -0.37
CA ASP A 167 -51.28 9.92 -1.63
C ASP A 167 -50.41 9.06 -2.54
N GLN A 168 -49.41 8.36 -1.98
CA GLN A 168 -48.54 7.43 -2.72
C GLN A 168 -49.31 6.21 -3.27
N ILE A 169 -50.22 5.61 -2.50
CA ILE A 169 -51.06 4.49 -2.95
C ILE A 169 -51.88 4.93 -4.15
N PHE A 170 -52.53 6.09 -4.04
CA PHE A 170 -53.37 6.60 -5.13
C PHE A 170 -52.54 6.94 -6.36
N TYR A 171 -51.37 7.56 -6.18
CA TYR A 171 -50.47 7.90 -7.29
C TYR A 171 -49.97 6.65 -8.01
N ARG A 172 -49.41 5.66 -7.29
CA ARG A 172 -48.76 4.48 -7.86
C ARG A 172 -49.71 3.46 -8.47
N LEU A 173 -50.92 3.33 -7.96
CA LEU A 173 -51.91 2.37 -8.48
C LEU A 173 -52.88 3.00 -9.50
N ASN A 174 -52.75 4.29 -9.79
CA ASN A 174 -53.56 4.94 -10.81
C ASN A 174 -53.21 4.41 -12.20
N PRO A 175 -54.19 3.92 -12.99
CA PRO A 175 -53.94 3.40 -14.34
C PRO A 175 -53.24 4.38 -15.29
N LYS A 176 -53.50 5.69 -15.17
CA LYS A 176 -52.84 6.71 -16.00
C LYS A 176 -51.36 6.86 -15.65
N THR A 177 -51.05 6.84 -14.35
CA THR A 177 -49.66 6.90 -13.87
C THR A 177 -48.92 5.65 -14.31
N LEU A 178 -49.49 4.46 -14.08
CA LEU A 178 -48.89 3.19 -14.51
C LEU A 178 -48.62 3.13 -16.02
N ALA A 179 -49.53 3.67 -16.84
CA ALA A 179 -49.32 3.75 -18.29
C ALA A 179 -48.19 4.73 -18.66
N THR A 180 -48.11 5.87 -17.97
CA THR A 180 -47.05 6.88 -18.18
C THR A 180 -45.69 6.34 -17.76
N ASP A 181 -45.60 5.73 -16.57
CA ASP A 181 -44.38 5.11 -16.06
C ASP A 181 -43.90 4.01 -17.01
N TYR A 182 -44.81 3.19 -17.55
CA TYR A 182 -44.44 2.18 -18.53
C TYR A 182 -43.94 2.77 -19.85
N GLN A 183 -44.53 3.85 -20.32
CA GLN A 183 -44.06 4.54 -21.52
C GLN A 183 -42.64 5.10 -21.31
N GLU A 184 -42.34 5.62 -20.13
CA GLU A 184 -41.00 6.06 -19.75
C GLU A 184 -40.00 4.89 -19.70
N VAL A 185 -40.37 3.78 -19.03
CA VAL A 185 -39.58 2.54 -19.00
C VAL A 185 -39.29 2.04 -20.41
N THR A 186 -40.28 2.07 -21.29
CA THR A 186 -40.15 1.62 -22.68
C THR A 186 -39.22 2.54 -23.48
N THR A 187 -39.38 3.86 -23.34
CA THR A 187 -38.51 4.85 -24.00
C THR A 187 -37.06 4.70 -23.55
N ASN A 188 -36.84 4.52 -22.24
CA ASN A 188 -35.53 4.26 -21.68
C ASN A 188 -34.95 2.91 -22.13
N GLY A 189 -35.78 1.87 -22.16
CA GLY A 189 -35.43 0.53 -22.65
C GLY A 189 -34.91 0.53 -24.08
N LEU A 190 -35.60 1.24 -24.98
CA LEU A 190 -35.16 1.41 -26.37
C LEU A 190 -33.80 2.12 -26.48
N ARG A 191 -33.55 3.13 -25.63
CA ARG A 191 -32.23 3.77 -25.54
C ARG A 191 -31.17 2.76 -25.10
N TYR A 192 -31.45 1.98 -24.05
CA TYR A 192 -30.49 0.97 -23.56
C TYR A 192 -30.19 -0.11 -24.60
N ILE A 193 -31.19 -0.55 -25.37
CA ILE A 193 -30.96 -1.49 -26.47
C ILE A 193 -30.05 -0.86 -27.54
N LYS A 194 -30.26 0.41 -27.89
CA LYS A 194 -29.38 1.12 -28.83
C LYS A 194 -27.97 1.34 -28.30
N ASP A 195 -27.81 1.54 -27.00
CA ASP A 195 -26.48 1.66 -26.37
C ASP A 195 -25.69 0.34 -26.52
N ILE A 196 -26.37 -0.81 -26.46
CA ILE A 196 -25.76 -2.14 -26.61
C ILE A 196 -25.63 -2.55 -28.08
N LEU A 197 -26.66 -2.30 -28.88
CA LEU A 197 -26.82 -2.69 -30.29
C LEU A 197 -27.12 -1.47 -31.17
N PRO A 198 -26.13 -0.60 -31.43
CA PRO A 198 -26.35 0.70 -32.09
C PRO A 198 -26.84 0.60 -33.53
N ASN A 199 -26.54 -0.50 -34.21
CA ASN A 199 -26.90 -0.71 -35.62
C ASN A 199 -28.28 -1.36 -35.80
N LEU A 200 -28.93 -1.80 -34.72
CA LEU A 200 -30.22 -2.49 -34.79
C LEU A 200 -31.34 -1.52 -35.19
N GLN A 201 -32.02 -1.83 -36.30
CA GLN A 201 -33.13 -1.05 -36.81
C GLN A 201 -34.46 -1.66 -36.35
N PHE A 202 -35.41 -0.83 -35.91
CA PHE A 202 -36.73 -1.27 -35.49
C PHE A 202 -37.77 -0.14 -35.56
N SER A 203 -39.03 -0.51 -35.81
CA SER A 203 -40.18 0.40 -35.95
C SER A 203 -41.00 0.51 -34.66
N ASN A 204 -41.06 -0.56 -33.88
CA ASN A 204 -41.77 -0.64 -32.60
C ASN A 204 -41.13 -1.71 -31.69
N VAL A 205 -41.50 -1.67 -30.40
CA VAL A 205 -40.89 -2.53 -29.37
C VAL A 205 -41.29 -4.00 -29.53
N ASP A 206 -42.55 -4.29 -29.86
CA ASP A 206 -43.00 -5.69 -29.93
C ASP A 206 -42.36 -6.46 -31.09
N GLU A 207 -42.16 -5.80 -32.23
CA GLU A 207 -41.40 -6.32 -33.36
C GLU A 207 -39.92 -6.51 -32.99
N LEU A 208 -39.32 -5.52 -32.34
CA LEU A 208 -37.93 -5.58 -31.87
C LEU A 208 -37.70 -6.79 -30.96
N MET A 209 -38.60 -7.03 -30.00
CA MET A 209 -38.46 -8.10 -29.01
C MET A 209 -38.53 -9.52 -29.61
N GLN A 210 -38.99 -9.66 -30.86
CA GLN A 210 -39.04 -10.94 -31.59
C GLN A 210 -37.81 -11.19 -32.48
N THR A 211 -36.91 -10.21 -32.62
CA THR A 211 -35.73 -10.32 -33.50
C THR A 211 -34.72 -11.37 -32.99
N PRO A 212 -33.99 -12.06 -33.90
CA PRO A 212 -32.91 -12.96 -33.52
C PRO A 212 -31.84 -12.28 -32.65
N GLU A 213 -31.55 -11.01 -32.90
CA GLU A 213 -30.57 -10.23 -32.15
C GLU A 213 -30.96 -10.09 -30.68
N ILE A 214 -32.24 -9.87 -30.38
CA ILE A 214 -32.74 -9.83 -29.00
C ILE A 214 -32.69 -11.21 -28.35
N GLN A 215 -32.96 -12.29 -29.09
CA GLN A 215 -32.80 -13.66 -28.57
C GLN A 215 -31.36 -13.96 -28.19
N GLU A 216 -30.39 -13.55 -29.02
CA GLU A 216 -28.97 -13.68 -28.72
C GLU A 216 -28.55 -12.77 -27.55
N LEU A 217 -29.07 -11.54 -27.48
CA LEU A 217 -28.82 -10.64 -26.34
C LEU A 217 -29.32 -11.25 -25.03
N ASN A 218 -30.46 -11.94 -25.04
CA ASN A 218 -31.00 -12.64 -23.88
C ASN A 218 -30.13 -13.83 -23.42
N LYS A 219 -29.39 -14.46 -24.34
CA LYS A 219 -28.35 -15.46 -23.97
C LYS A 219 -27.19 -14.79 -23.25
N VAL A 220 -26.73 -13.62 -23.71
CA VAL A 220 -25.69 -12.83 -23.03
C VAL A 220 -26.18 -12.38 -21.65
N VAL A 221 -27.44 -11.96 -21.53
CA VAL A 221 -28.07 -11.64 -20.23
C VAL A 221 -28.01 -12.82 -19.27
N SER A 222 -28.31 -14.03 -19.74
CA SER A 222 -28.27 -15.24 -18.91
C SER A 222 -26.86 -15.50 -18.38
N LYS A 223 -25.83 -15.38 -19.24
CA LYS A 223 -24.42 -15.46 -18.82
C LYS A 223 -24.06 -14.37 -17.82
N TYR A 224 -24.50 -13.14 -18.07
CA TYR A 224 -24.28 -12.01 -17.17
C TYR A 224 -24.91 -12.23 -15.79
N GLN A 225 -26.12 -12.77 -15.71
CA GLN A 225 -26.77 -13.09 -14.44
C GLN A 225 -26.04 -14.19 -13.67
N VAL A 226 -25.53 -15.21 -14.37
CA VAL A 226 -24.66 -16.23 -13.76
C VAL A 226 -23.37 -15.62 -13.23
N ALA A 227 -22.69 -14.80 -14.04
CA ALA A 227 -21.47 -14.10 -13.64
C ALA A 227 -21.70 -13.17 -12.44
N LEU A 228 -22.84 -12.47 -12.40
CA LEU A 228 -23.23 -11.65 -11.26
C LEU A 228 -23.42 -12.49 -9.99
N ASN A 229 -24.05 -13.65 -10.07
CA ASN A 229 -24.17 -14.55 -8.92
C ASN A 229 -22.80 -15.09 -8.46
N GLU A 230 -21.92 -15.47 -9.40
CA GLU A 230 -20.53 -15.86 -9.10
C GLU A 230 -19.78 -14.74 -8.38
N TYR A 231 -19.96 -13.49 -8.82
CA TYR A 231 -19.38 -12.32 -8.19
C TYR A 231 -19.88 -12.10 -6.76
N GLN A 232 -21.19 -12.24 -6.52
CA GLN A 232 -21.76 -12.13 -5.17
C GLN A 232 -21.26 -13.25 -4.25
N ASN A 233 -21.16 -14.48 -4.77
CA ASN A 233 -20.57 -15.60 -4.03
C ASN A 233 -19.10 -15.34 -3.69
N TYR A 234 -18.35 -14.73 -4.60
CA TYR A 234 -16.98 -14.31 -4.36
C TYR A 234 -16.89 -13.24 -3.25
N LYS A 235 -17.72 -12.18 -3.29
CA LYS A 235 -17.78 -11.19 -2.20
C LYS A 235 -18.08 -11.84 -0.85
N GLN A 236 -18.98 -12.82 -0.83
CA GLN A 236 -19.31 -13.58 0.38
C GLN A 236 -18.15 -14.46 0.87
N GLN A 237 -17.38 -15.07 -0.04
CA GLN A 237 -16.20 -15.86 0.29
C GLN A 237 -15.13 -15.00 1.00
N PHE A 238 -14.97 -13.74 0.57
CA PHE A 238 -14.00 -12.80 1.14
C PHE A 238 -14.62 -11.82 2.13
N HIS A 239 -15.77 -12.18 2.73
CA HIS A 239 -16.53 -11.30 3.62
C HIS A 239 -15.66 -10.76 4.77
N ARG A 240 -14.86 -11.61 5.41
CA ARG A 240 -13.96 -11.20 6.50
C ARG A 240 -12.96 -10.12 6.06
N GLN A 241 -12.40 -10.24 4.86
CA GLN A 241 -11.44 -9.27 4.34
C GLN A 241 -12.13 -7.92 4.09
N TYR A 242 -13.37 -7.92 3.57
CA TYR A 242 -14.16 -6.70 3.46
C TYR A 242 -14.54 -6.10 4.82
N GLU A 243 -14.85 -6.92 5.83
CA GLU A 243 -15.11 -6.43 7.19
C GLU A 243 -13.89 -5.74 7.80
N ILE A 244 -12.69 -6.30 7.61
CA ILE A 244 -11.43 -5.70 8.07
C ILE A 244 -11.19 -4.35 7.38
N ALA A 245 -11.31 -4.30 6.05
CA ALA A 245 -11.15 -3.06 5.30
C ALA A 245 -12.16 -1.99 5.74
N HIS A 246 -13.44 -2.38 5.90
CA HIS A 246 -14.49 -1.48 6.33
C HIS A 246 -14.26 -0.96 7.76
N TYR A 247 -13.80 -1.82 8.67
CA TYR A 247 -13.45 -1.43 10.03
C TYR A 247 -12.39 -0.32 10.04
N ASP A 248 -11.31 -0.49 9.27
CA ASP A 248 -10.22 0.48 9.21
C ASP A 248 -10.64 1.79 8.50
N GLU A 249 -11.49 1.73 7.47
CA GLU A 249 -12.05 2.92 6.80
C GLU A 249 -12.98 3.72 7.74
N GLU A 250 -13.87 3.05 8.46
CA GLU A 250 -14.74 3.71 9.44
C GLU A 250 -13.95 4.36 10.57
N LEU A 251 -12.91 3.66 11.06
CA LEU A 251 -11.99 4.19 12.07
C LEU A 251 -11.27 5.45 11.58
N GLU A 252 -10.78 5.45 10.33
CA GLU A 252 -10.11 6.62 9.74
C GLU A 252 -11.04 7.83 9.73
N ILE A 253 -12.27 7.64 9.26
CA ILE A 253 -13.28 8.71 9.18
C ILE A 253 -13.60 9.26 10.57
N GLN A 254 -13.84 8.37 11.55
CA GLN A 254 -14.19 8.75 12.92
C GLN A 254 -13.06 9.54 13.59
N LEU A 255 -11.81 9.07 13.48
CA LEU A 255 -10.65 9.75 14.06
C LEU A 255 -10.36 11.07 13.34
N LYS A 256 -10.46 11.11 12.00
CA LYS A 256 -10.28 12.36 11.25
C LYS A 256 -11.28 13.42 11.67
N ASP A 257 -12.56 13.04 11.81
CA ASP A 257 -13.62 13.93 12.31
C ASP A 257 -13.32 14.43 13.74
N HIS A 258 -12.88 13.54 14.62
CA HIS A 258 -12.52 13.88 16.00
C HIS A 258 -11.36 14.89 16.05
N TYR A 259 -10.26 14.60 15.36
CA TYR A 259 -9.07 15.45 15.37
C TYR A 259 -9.24 16.75 14.58
N ASP A 260 -10.10 16.78 13.55
CA ASP A 260 -10.53 18.03 12.92
C ASP A 260 -11.28 18.92 13.94
N GLN A 261 -12.16 18.36 14.77
CA GLN A 261 -12.84 19.13 15.82
C GLN A 261 -11.87 19.63 16.89
N GLU A 262 -10.95 18.80 17.38
CA GLU A 262 -9.94 19.22 18.37
C GLU A 262 -9.02 20.31 17.80
N PHE A 263 -8.59 20.18 16.55
CA PHE A 263 -7.82 21.20 15.87
C PHE A 263 -8.59 22.52 15.78
N ILE A 264 -9.85 22.52 15.34
CA ILE A 264 -10.67 23.75 15.28
C ILE A 264 -10.87 24.37 16.66
N LYS A 265 -11.08 23.57 17.72
CA LYS A 265 -11.16 24.08 19.10
C LYS A 265 -9.89 24.82 19.48
N GLN A 266 -8.73 24.24 19.17
CA GLN A 266 -7.42 24.82 19.48
C GLN A 266 -7.16 26.12 18.71
N ILE A 267 -7.44 26.13 17.39
CA ILE A 267 -7.10 27.27 16.52
C ILE A 267 -8.19 28.34 16.48
N ARG A 268 -9.36 28.13 17.09
CA ARG A 268 -10.47 29.11 17.11
C ARG A 268 -10.03 30.54 17.46
N PRO A 269 -9.15 30.80 18.44
CA PRO A 269 -8.67 32.16 18.73
C PRO A 269 -7.88 32.81 17.59
N LEU A 270 -7.35 32.01 16.67
CA LEU A 270 -6.59 32.46 15.50
C LEU A 270 -7.49 32.71 14.27
N ILE A 271 -8.75 32.28 14.31
CA ILE A 271 -9.72 32.46 13.22
C ILE A 271 -10.36 33.84 13.36
N PRO A 272 -10.33 34.71 12.32
CA PRO A 272 -11.03 35.99 12.34
C PRO A 272 -12.53 35.81 12.63
N LEU A 273 -13.10 36.73 13.41
CA LEU A 273 -14.45 36.59 13.97
C LEU A 273 -15.53 36.39 12.89
N GLU A 274 -15.37 37.05 11.74
CA GLU A 274 -16.27 36.92 10.58
C GLU A 274 -16.32 35.51 9.99
N TYR A 275 -15.26 34.71 10.14
CA TYR A 275 -15.19 33.34 9.65
C TYR A 275 -15.54 32.30 10.73
N GLN A 276 -15.85 32.72 11.96
CA GLN A 276 -16.21 31.79 13.04
C GLN A 276 -17.67 31.29 13.00
N THR A 277 -18.43 31.69 11.99
CA THR A 277 -19.82 31.26 11.80
C THR A 277 -19.91 29.73 11.72
N ASN A 278 -20.90 29.15 12.41
CA ASN A 278 -21.18 27.71 12.46
C ASN A 278 -20.10 26.80 13.09
N ILE A 279 -19.01 27.35 13.64
CA ILE A 279 -18.00 26.55 14.36
C ILE A 279 -18.65 25.75 15.50
N ASP A 280 -19.50 26.38 16.31
CA ASP A 280 -20.15 25.70 17.45
C ASP A 280 -21.10 24.58 17.00
N GLU A 281 -21.68 24.67 15.80
CA GLU A 281 -22.50 23.58 15.24
C GLU A 281 -21.63 22.41 14.78
N PHE A 282 -20.50 22.69 14.13
CA PHE A 282 -19.52 21.68 13.73
C PHE A 282 -18.90 20.98 14.94
N LEU A 283 -18.54 21.71 15.99
CA LEU A 283 -17.97 21.14 17.22
C LEU A 283 -18.95 20.24 17.98
N LYS A 284 -20.27 20.41 17.76
CA LYS A 284 -21.30 19.49 18.30
C LYS A 284 -21.53 18.27 17.42
N ASN A 285 -21.31 18.39 16.11
CA ASN A 285 -21.52 17.30 15.14
C ASN A 285 -20.59 17.49 13.94
N SER A 286 -19.56 16.65 13.84
CA SER A 286 -18.54 16.70 12.76
C SER A 286 -19.15 16.62 11.36
N LYS A 287 -20.29 15.92 11.21
CA LYS A 287 -21.04 15.81 9.94
C LYS A 287 -21.53 17.16 9.41
N LYS A 288 -21.53 18.20 10.24
CA LYS A 288 -21.85 19.59 9.84
C LYS A 288 -20.64 20.36 9.28
N LYS A 289 -19.53 19.69 8.95
CA LYS A 289 -18.34 20.30 8.33
C LYS A 289 -18.66 21.18 7.11
N TYR A 290 -19.69 20.82 6.33
CA TYR A 290 -20.16 21.57 5.17
C TYR A 290 -20.75 22.96 5.49
N LEU A 291 -21.08 23.24 6.76
CA LEU A 291 -21.58 24.54 7.23
C LEU A 291 -20.46 25.53 7.56
N LEU A 292 -19.21 25.06 7.68
CA LEU A 292 -18.06 25.91 7.99
C LEU A 292 -17.78 26.89 6.86
N ASP A 293 -17.25 28.06 7.23
CA ASP A 293 -16.75 29.01 6.24
C ASP A 293 -15.63 28.40 5.39
N LYS A 294 -15.53 28.79 4.12
CA LYS A 294 -14.49 28.31 3.19
C LYS A 294 -13.08 28.54 3.73
N TYR A 295 -12.85 29.64 4.45
CA TYR A 295 -11.58 29.91 5.11
C TYR A 295 -11.25 28.87 6.19
N VAL A 296 -12.23 28.46 7.00
CA VAL A 296 -12.03 27.43 8.02
C VAL A 296 -11.80 26.06 7.37
N ILE A 297 -12.55 25.74 6.31
CA ILE A 297 -12.37 24.51 5.53
C ILE A 297 -10.96 24.45 4.93
N SER A 298 -10.42 25.57 4.45
CA SER A 298 -9.05 25.60 3.89
C SER A 298 -7.98 25.31 4.95
N LEU A 299 -8.22 25.66 6.22
CA LEU A 299 -7.28 25.32 7.30
C LEU A 299 -7.29 23.83 7.63
N LEU A 300 -8.41 23.13 7.39
CA LEU A 300 -8.56 21.69 7.63
C LEU A 300 -7.98 20.81 6.52
N ASN A 301 -8.00 21.27 5.27
CA ASN A 301 -7.59 20.46 4.13
C ASN A 301 -6.08 20.22 4.09
N ASP A 302 -5.69 18.96 3.84
CA ASP A 302 -4.29 18.49 3.80
C ASP A 302 -3.63 18.70 2.41
N HIS A 303 -4.35 19.27 1.45
CA HIS A 303 -3.88 19.40 0.06
C HIS A 303 -3.07 20.67 -0.18
N LYS A 304 -1.83 20.48 -0.66
CA LYS A 304 -0.94 21.51 -1.26
C LYS A 304 -1.56 22.31 -2.42
N ILE A 305 -2.74 21.91 -2.92
CA ILE A 305 -3.41 22.54 -4.08
C ILE A 305 -4.23 23.78 -3.66
N ALA A 306 -4.42 24.04 -2.36
CA ALA A 306 -5.25 25.13 -1.88
C ALA A 306 -4.45 26.21 -1.14
N ASN A 307 -3.71 27.07 -1.85
CA ASN A 307 -3.29 28.43 -1.44
C ASN A 307 -3.12 28.65 0.07
N GLY A 308 -2.34 27.76 0.69
CA GLY A 308 -2.38 27.55 2.12
C GLY A 308 -1.33 28.37 2.85
N ILE A 309 -1.57 28.63 4.13
CA ILE A 309 -0.65 29.34 5.02
C ILE A 309 0.63 28.52 5.30
N GLU A 310 0.64 27.23 5.00
CA GLU A 310 1.74 26.29 5.21
C GLU A 310 3.01 26.67 4.43
N CYS A 311 2.88 27.41 3.32
CA CYS A 311 4.04 27.92 2.59
C CYS A 311 4.86 28.94 3.42
N PHE A 312 4.34 29.41 4.56
CA PHE A 312 5.03 30.24 5.54
C PHE A 312 5.55 29.46 6.76
N PHE A 313 5.35 28.15 6.82
CA PHE A 313 5.86 27.31 7.93
C PHE A 313 7.38 27.17 7.90
N THR A 314 7.91 26.63 8.99
CA THR A 314 9.35 26.55 9.24
C THR A 314 10.07 25.77 8.14
N ASP A 315 9.52 24.63 7.70
CA ASP A 315 10.17 23.79 6.69
C ASP A 315 10.21 24.42 5.30
N ALA A 316 9.14 25.11 4.89
CA ALA A 316 9.13 25.86 3.64
C ALA A 316 10.17 27.00 3.66
N THR A 317 10.32 27.66 4.80
CA THR A 317 11.32 28.73 4.98
C THR A 317 12.75 28.17 4.92
N LYS A 318 13.02 27.03 5.58
CA LYS A 318 14.32 26.34 5.49
C LYS A 318 14.70 25.97 4.07
N VAL A 319 13.75 25.51 3.24
CA VAL A 319 14.02 25.17 1.83
C VAL A 319 14.43 26.40 1.02
N LEU A 320 13.78 27.55 1.23
CA LEU A 320 14.14 28.79 0.53
C LEU A 320 15.54 29.29 0.94
N GLU A 321 15.86 29.21 2.24
CA GLU A 321 17.14 29.65 2.81
C GLU A 321 18.30 28.70 2.51
N ASN A 322 18.04 27.41 2.28
CA ASN A 322 19.08 26.41 2.01
C ASN A 322 19.75 26.65 0.63
N PRO A 323 21.07 26.94 0.56
CA PRO A 323 21.76 27.11 -0.72
C PRO A 323 21.80 25.85 -1.60
N GLN A 324 21.68 24.67 -0.98
CA GLN A 324 21.74 23.37 -1.66
C GLN A 324 20.36 22.82 -2.06
N ALA A 325 19.26 23.52 -1.72
CA ALA A 325 17.93 23.09 -2.12
C ALA A 325 17.71 23.26 -3.63
N SER A 326 16.92 22.36 -4.22
CA SER A 326 16.65 22.36 -5.67
C SER A 326 15.95 23.66 -6.11
N PRO A 327 16.36 24.27 -7.25
CA PRO A 327 15.68 25.44 -7.80
C PRO A 327 14.18 25.25 -7.99
N TRP A 328 13.74 24.04 -8.38
CA TRP A 328 12.33 23.73 -8.57
C TRP A 328 11.54 23.73 -7.25
N GLN A 329 12.15 23.24 -6.16
CA GLN A 329 11.52 23.25 -4.83
C GLN A 329 11.32 24.69 -4.34
N LYS A 330 12.34 25.55 -4.52
CA LYS A 330 12.25 26.97 -4.18
C LYS A 330 11.15 27.67 -4.97
N GLN A 331 11.16 27.51 -6.30
CA GLN A 331 10.15 28.10 -7.17
C GLN A 331 8.73 27.64 -6.84
N THR A 332 8.55 26.38 -6.45
CA THR A 332 7.24 25.86 -6.01
C THR A 332 6.73 26.62 -4.78
N ILE A 333 7.57 26.79 -3.75
CA ILE A 333 7.19 27.51 -2.52
C ILE A 333 6.93 29.00 -2.81
N GLU A 334 7.74 29.62 -3.67
CA GLU A 334 7.53 31.02 -4.08
C GLU A 334 6.18 31.21 -4.77
N ASN A 335 5.82 30.32 -5.70
CA ASN A 335 4.54 30.33 -6.39
C ASN A 335 3.37 30.11 -5.41
N GLU A 336 3.51 29.21 -4.44
CA GLU A 336 2.51 28.97 -3.39
C GLU A 336 2.29 30.22 -2.54
N ARG A 337 3.36 30.93 -2.14
CA ARG A 337 3.26 32.20 -1.40
C ARG A 337 2.57 33.28 -2.21
N ILE A 338 2.90 33.42 -3.50
CA ILE A 338 2.21 34.36 -4.41
C ILE A 338 0.70 34.02 -4.47
N ALA A 339 0.37 32.74 -4.63
CA ALA A 339 -1.01 32.29 -4.72
C ALA A 339 -1.79 32.53 -3.41
N TYR A 340 -1.15 32.35 -2.25
CA TYR A 340 -1.70 32.75 -0.95
C TYR A 340 -2.05 34.24 -0.91
N PHE A 341 -1.12 35.14 -1.28
CA PHE A 341 -1.40 36.58 -1.27
C PHE A 341 -2.51 36.96 -2.24
N LYS A 342 -2.52 36.39 -3.45
CA LYS A 342 -3.58 36.62 -4.44
C LYS A 342 -4.95 36.16 -3.92
N SER A 343 -5.01 35.05 -3.18
CA SER A 343 -6.25 34.57 -2.55
C SER A 343 -6.80 35.54 -1.50
N LYS A 344 -5.95 36.39 -0.92
CA LYS A 344 -6.30 37.47 0.01
C LYS A 344 -6.58 38.80 -0.68
N GLY A 345 -6.62 38.82 -2.02
CA GLY A 345 -6.84 40.03 -2.82
C GLY A 345 -5.59 40.88 -3.02
N ILE A 346 -4.40 40.38 -2.66
CA ILE A 346 -3.13 41.10 -2.78
C ILE A 346 -2.38 40.59 -4.02
N ASN A 347 -2.49 41.33 -5.12
CA ASN A 347 -1.85 40.98 -6.39
C ASN A 347 -0.73 41.97 -6.75
N LEU A 348 0.52 41.55 -6.60
CA LEU A 348 1.72 42.32 -6.95
C LEU A 348 2.44 41.75 -8.20
N GLY A 349 1.73 40.93 -8.99
CA GLY A 349 2.27 40.22 -10.15
C GLY A 349 2.76 38.81 -9.83
N ASP A 350 3.62 38.27 -10.70
CA ASP A 350 4.17 36.92 -10.61
C ASP A 350 5.63 36.89 -10.12
N ASP A 351 6.23 38.06 -9.87
CA ASP A 351 7.56 38.16 -9.28
C ASP A 351 7.48 38.10 -7.76
N TYR A 352 8.04 37.05 -7.17
CA TYR A 352 8.07 36.86 -5.72
C TYR A 352 8.77 38.01 -4.98
N GLN A 353 9.76 38.67 -5.60
CA GLN A 353 10.49 39.78 -4.96
C GLN A 353 9.59 40.98 -4.65
N ASN A 354 8.55 41.21 -5.45
CA ASN A 354 7.56 42.26 -5.17
C ASN A 354 6.84 42.03 -3.84
N TYR A 355 6.62 40.77 -3.46
CA TYR A 355 6.00 40.39 -2.20
C TYR A 355 7.00 40.41 -1.04
N VAL A 356 8.27 40.08 -1.28
CA VAL A 356 9.34 40.14 -0.27
C VAL A 356 9.56 41.56 0.25
N GLN A 357 9.45 42.56 -0.62
CA GLN A 357 9.61 43.98 -0.27
C GLN A 357 8.48 44.52 0.62
N ARG A 358 7.30 43.87 0.62
CA ARG A 358 6.12 44.26 1.40
C ARG A 358 5.97 43.38 2.63
N LYS A 359 6.84 43.52 3.64
CA LYS A 359 6.74 42.71 4.87
C LYS A 359 5.46 42.96 5.68
N ASP A 360 4.77 44.07 5.45
CA ASP A 360 3.50 44.43 6.08
C ASP A 360 2.32 43.54 5.71
N ILE A 361 2.36 42.88 4.55
CA ILE A 361 1.29 41.96 4.10
C ILE A 361 1.49 40.52 4.57
N TRP A 362 2.63 40.22 5.20
CA TRP A 362 2.99 38.86 5.59
C TRP A 362 2.19 38.42 6.82
N PRO A 363 1.83 37.12 6.91
CA PRO A 363 1.28 36.59 8.14
C PRO A 363 2.30 36.75 9.28
N THR A 364 1.82 36.98 10.50
CA THR A 364 2.71 37.14 11.65
C THR A 364 3.36 35.80 12.01
N ILE A 365 4.61 35.85 12.50
CA ILE A 365 5.35 34.65 12.94
C ILE A 365 4.57 33.92 14.03
N GLU A 366 3.98 34.64 14.98
CA GLU A 366 3.18 34.05 16.04
C GLU A 366 1.97 33.27 15.50
N TYR A 367 1.27 33.82 14.50
CA TYR A 367 0.13 33.14 13.87
C TYR A 367 0.57 31.88 13.15
N THR A 368 1.63 31.96 12.33
CA THR A 368 2.13 30.80 11.58
C THR A 368 2.66 29.71 12.50
N SER A 369 3.41 30.06 13.55
CA SER A 369 3.98 29.08 14.48
C SER A 369 2.91 28.37 15.31
N LYS A 370 1.92 29.09 15.84
CA LYS A 370 0.82 28.45 16.60
C LYS A 370 -0.01 27.52 15.73
N LEU A 371 -0.23 27.88 14.47
CA LEU A 371 -0.97 27.05 13.53
C LEU A 371 -0.16 25.81 13.10
N GLU A 372 1.14 25.97 12.85
CA GLU A 372 2.08 24.88 12.56
C GLU A 372 2.12 23.87 13.71
N GLU A 373 2.22 24.34 14.96
CA GLU A 373 2.18 23.50 16.17
C GLU A 373 0.86 22.75 16.31
N ALA A 374 -0.27 23.44 16.13
CA ALA A 374 -1.60 22.82 16.19
C ALA A 374 -1.80 21.74 15.12
N LYS A 375 -1.34 22.00 13.89
CA LYS A 375 -1.39 21.01 12.80
C LYS A 375 -0.51 19.81 13.09
N LYS A 376 0.73 20.03 13.52
CA LYS A 376 1.65 18.96 13.89
C LYS A 376 1.06 18.07 14.99
N MET A 377 0.46 18.66 16.03
CA MET A 377 -0.20 17.89 17.09
C MET A 377 -1.42 17.12 16.58
N ARG A 378 -2.27 17.74 15.75
CA ARG A 378 -3.41 17.05 15.10
C ARG A 378 -2.92 15.82 14.34
N ASP A 379 -1.94 15.98 13.46
CA ASP A 379 -1.45 14.93 12.58
C ASP A 379 -0.75 13.82 13.36
N GLN A 380 0.07 14.17 14.36
CA GLN A 380 0.75 13.21 15.22
C GLN A 380 -0.23 12.38 16.04
N ASN A 381 -1.20 13.02 16.69
CA ASN A 381 -2.19 12.33 17.51
C ASN A 381 -3.11 11.46 16.64
N PHE A 382 -3.59 11.98 15.51
CA PHE A 382 -4.36 11.19 14.55
C PHE A 382 -3.59 9.96 14.08
N THR A 383 -2.34 10.14 13.65
CA THR A 383 -1.51 9.04 13.13
C THR A 383 -1.30 7.97 14.20
N LEU A 384 -0.97 8.39 15.44
CA LEU A 384 -0.76 7.48 16.55
C LEU A 384 -2.03 6.70 16.91
N ASP A 385 -3.16 7.37 17.04
CA ASP A 385 -4.42 6.74 17.42
C ASP A 385 -4.94 5.85 16.29
N TYR A 386 -4.86 6.29 15.04
CA TYR A 386 -5.27 5.48 13.90
C TYR A 386 -4.45 4.20 13.83
N ASN A 387 -3.13 4.32 13.79
CA ASN A 387 -2.24 3.16 13.64
C ASN A 387 -2.26 2.24 14.86
N SER A 388 -2.56 2.72 16.07
CA SER A 388 -2.71 1.85 17.24
C SER A 388 -4.05 1.12 17.31
N HIS A 389 -5.04 1.53 16.50
CA HIS A 389 -6.40 0.99 16.56
C HIS A 389 -6.89 0.27 15.31
N THR A 390 -6.13 0.25 14.21
CA THR A 390 -6.44 -0.58 13.04
C THR A 390 -6.50 -2.06 13.41
N TYR A 391 -7.24 -2.84 12.62
CA TYR A 391 -7.58 -4.23 12.96
C TYR A 391 -6.34 -5.09 13.27
N TYR A 392 -5.37 -5.13 12.35
CA TYR A 392 -4.16 -5.95 12.55
C TYR A 392 -3.21 -5.36 13.57
N ASN A 393 -3.08 -4.04 13.65
CA ASN A 393 -2.16 -3.41 14.61
C ASN A 393 -2.61 -3.65 16.05
N LYS A 394 -3.91 -3.76 16.33
CA LYS A 394 -4.40 -4.21 17.65
C LYS A 394 -3.88 -5.59 18.02
N LEU A 395 -3.94 -6.55 17.10
CA LEU A 395 -3.44 -7.91 17.32
C LEU A 395 -1.92 -7.92 17.53
N ILE A 396 -1.19 -7.11 16.76
CA ILE A 396 0.26 -6.95 16.89
C ILE A 396 0.62 -6.35 18.26
N ILE A 397 -0.07 -5.28 18.67
CA ILE A 397 0.12 -4.62 19.96
C ILE A 397 -0.18 -5.59 21.11
N GLU A 398 -1.23 -6.40 21.02
CA GLU A 398 -1.53 -7.42 22.02
C GLU A 398 -0.41 -8.47 22.11
N LYS A 399 0.11 -8.95 20.97
CA LYS A 399 1.25 -9.88 20.91
C LYS A 399 2.51 -9.28 21.55
N LEU A 400 2.82 -8.03 21.24
CA LEU A 400 3.95 -7.29 21.82
C LEU A 400 3.78 -7.07 23.33
N LYS A 401 2.57 -6.75 23.80
CA LYS A 401 2.26 -6.63 25.24
C LYS A 401 2.46 -7.96 25.97
N GLN A 402 2.01 -9.07 25.38
CA GLN A 402 2.17 -10.41 25.94
C GLN A 402 3.64 -10.84 26.02
N ALA A 403 4.46 -10.42 25.05
CA ALA A 403 5.90 -10.66 25.06
C ALA A 403 6.65 -9.96 26.20
N ASN A 404 6.04 -8.94 26.82
CA ASN A 404 6.60 -8.22 27.98
C ASN A 404 8.04 -7.74 27.72
N LEU A 405 8.24 -7.07 26.59
CA LEU A 405 9.55 -6.58 26.14
C LEU A 405 10.05 -5.41 27.00
N VAL A 406 11.37 -5.22 27.02
CA VAL A 406 12.05 -4.11 27.71
C VAL A 406 11.63 -2.77 27.11
N SER A 407 11.62 -2.67 25.78
CA SER A 407 11.06 -1.55 25.01
C SER A 407 9.56 -1.36 25.25
N GLY A 408 9.13 -0.10 25.27
CA GLY A 408 7.75 0.31 25.41
C GLY A 408 7.00 0.31 24.08
N LEU A 409 5.66 0.40 24.13
CA LEU A 409 4.84 0.47 22.90
C LEU A 409 5.12 1.70 22.04
N GLY A 410 5.57 2.80 22.66
CA GLY A 410 6.00 4.01 21.95
C GLY A 410 7.18 3.76 21.02
N ASP A 411 8.04 2.80 21.36
CA ASP A 411 9.25 2.44 20.59
C ASP A 411 8.90 1.67 19.30
N PHE A 412 7.65 1.20 19.17
CA PHE A 412 7.15 0.48 18.00
C PHE A 412 6.26 1.34 17.10
N THR A 413 6.18 2.64 17.35
CA THR A 413 5.33 3.54 16.57
C THR A 413 5.70 3.58 15.09
N GLU A 414 6.98 3.44 14.73
CA GLU A 414 7.41 3.33 13.33
C GLU A 414 6.89 2.07 12.63
N ILE A 415 6.87 0.93 13.34
CA ILE A 415 6.29 -0.33 12.86
C ILE A 415 4.79 -0.13 12.60
N LEU A 416 4.09 0.49 13.55
CA LEU A 416 2.66 0.78 13.43
C LEU A 416 2.35 1.76 12.29
N ASN A 417 3.29 2.64 11.95
CA ASN A 417 3.16 3.59 10.85
C ASN A 417 3.37 2.97 9.46
N GLY A 418 3.72 1.68 9.36
CA GLY A 418 3.85 0.97 8.08
C GLY A 418 5.12 1.28 7.29
N ASN A 419 6.02 2.10 7.83
CA ASN A 419 7.22 2.57 7.13
C ASN A 419 8.44 1.66 7.31
N THR A 420 8.41 0.77 8.29
CA THR A 420 9.52 -0.15 8.53
C THR A 420 9.57 -1.18 7.38
N PRO A 421 10.74 -1.51 6.81
CA PRO A 421 10.83 -2.61 5.85
C PRO A 421 10.68 -3.97 6.56
N THR A 422 10.72 -5.06 5.79
CA THR A 422 10.98 -6.38 6.39
C THR A 422 12.37 -6.33 7.03
N CYS A 423 12.47 -6.64 8.32
CA CYS A 423 13.73 -6.62 9.05
C CYS A 423 13.73 -7.52 10.29
N VAL A 424 14.92 -7.84 10.80
CA VAL A 424 15.10 -8.38 12.16
C VAL A 424 15.59 -7.29 13.10
N SER A 425 14.87 -7.11 14.21
CA SER A 425 15.25 -6.19 15.29
C SER A 425 15.56 -6.99 16.56
N PRO A 426 16.72 -6.78 17.21
CA PRO A 426 16.99 -7.34 18.52
C PRO A 426 15.99 -6.76 19.54
N ALA A 427 15.37 -7.63 20.34
CA ALA A 427 14.51 -7.21 21.45
C ALA A 427 14.72 -8.14 22.64
N PHE A 428 14.36 -7.67 23.84
CA PHE A 428 14.64 -8.39 25.09
C PHE A 428 13.40 -8.47 25.99
N THR A 429 13.21 -9.61 26.66
CA THR A 429 12.13 -9.82 27.63
C THR A 429 12.46 -9.24 29.00
N LYS A 430 11.51 -8.52 29.63
CA LYS A 430 11.74 -7.90 30.96
C LYS A 430 12.04 -8.87 32.09
N LYS A 431 11.54 -10.10 32.01
CA LYS A 431 11.58 -11.08 33.11
C LYS A 431 13.01 -11.54 33.42
N ASP A 432 13.80 -11.77 32.37
CA ASP A 432 15.10 -12.44 32.43
C ASP A 432 16.14 -11.77 31.53
N ASN A 433 15.76 -10.70 30.82
CA ASN A 433 16.61 -9.98 29.89
C ASN A 433 17.16 -10.88 28.77
N THR A 434 16.31 -11.81 28.29
CA THR A 434 16.64 -12.77 27.24
C THR A 434 16.31 -12.19 25.88
N LEU A 435 17.20 -12.42 24.91
CA LEU A 435 16.96 -12.04 23.52
C LEU A 435 15.75 -12.79 22.96
N THR A 436 14.81 -12.00 22.49
CA THR A 436 13.55 -12.41 21.88
C THR A 436 13.36 -11.53 20.63
N PRO A 437 14.04 -11.85 19.52
CA PRO A 437 14.09 -10.96 18.36
C PRO A 437 12.71 -10.71 17.78
N LEU A 438 12.49 -9.51 17.24
CA LEU A 438 11.32 -9.19 16.43
C LEU A 438 11.66 -9.43 14.96
N VAL A 439 10.87 -10.25 14.29
CA VAL A 439 10.96 -10.45 12.84
C VAL A 439 9.77 -9.74 12.21
N LEU A 440 10.03 -8.59 11.63
CA LEU A 440 9.03 -7.73 11.01
C LEU A 440 8.94 -8.09 9.53
N ILE A 441 7.74 -8.39 9.04
CA ILE A 441 7.50 -8.77 7.64
C ILE A 441 6.46 -7.81 7.08
N ASN A 442 6.93 -6.90 6.23
CA ASN A 442 6.09 -5.88 5.63
C ASN A 442 5.52 -6.37 4.30
N PHE A 443 4.19 -6.44 4.20
CA PHE A 443 3.48 -6.82 2.98
C PHE A 443 3.04 -5.62 2.13
N ASP A 444 3.39 -4.39 2.47
CA ASP A 444 2.98 -3.20 1.72
C ASP A 444 3.54 -3.17 0.30
N HIS A 445 4.73 -3.73 0.13
CA HIS A 445 5.40 -3.86 -1.15
C HIS A 445 5.39 -5.34 -1.55
N GLU A 446 4.32 -5.78 -2.22
CA GLU A 446 4.32 -7.06 -2.95
C GLU A 446 5.25 -6.93 -4.17
N THR A 447 6.54 -7.04 -3.93
CA THR A 447 7.53 -7.25 -4.97
C THR A 447 7.63 -8.73 -5.30
N ASN A 448 8.03 -9.05 -6.53
CA ASN A 448 8.45 -10.39 -6.93
C ASN A 448 9.78 -10.79 -6.26
N ASN A 449 9.92 -10.55 -4.95
CA ASN A 449 11.08 -10.95 -4.16
C ASN A 449 10.76 -11.13 -2.66
N ILE A 450 9.49 -11.11 -2.23
CA ILE A 450 9.16 -11.08 -0.80
C ILE A 450 9.71 -12.31 -0.06
N ASP A 451 9.72 -13.48 -0.70
CA ASP A 451 10.31 -14.69 -0.14
C ASP A 451 11.82 -14.54 0.04
N HIS A 452 12.50 -13.91 -0.93
CA HIS A 452 13.92 -13.61 -0.83
C HIS A 452 14.22 -12.59 0.28
N SER A 453 13.42 -11.51 0.40
CA SER A 453 13.55 -10.55 1.49
C SER A 453 13.33 -11.20 2.86
N ILE A 454 12.35 -12.11 2.98
CA ILE A 454 12.16 -12.91 4.19
C ILE A 454 13.40 -13.77 4.46
N ASN A 455 13.95 -14.45 3.46
CA ASN A 455 15.16 -15.27 3.64
C ASN A 455 16.38 -14.44 4.06
N HIS A 456 16.56 -13.24 3.49
CA HIS A 456 17.62 -12.30 3.85
C HIS A 456 17.56 -11.96 5.35
N GLU A 457 16.38 -11.58 5.83
CA GLU A 457 16.18 -11.20 7.23
C GLU A 457 16.24 -12.40 8.17
N LEU A 458 15.71 -13.55 7.77
CA LEU A 458 15.85 -14.78 8.57
C LEU A 458 17.31 -15.24 8.70
N ASN A 459 18.17 -14.87 7.75
CA ASN A 459 19.59 -15.13 7.89
C ASN A 459 20.22 -14.26 8.99
N HIS A 460 19.83 -12.99 9.09
CA HIS A 460 20.17 -12.15 10.25
C HIS A 460 19.65 -12.76 11.55
N LEU A 461 18.43 -13.30 11.58
CA LEU A 461 17.91 -14.01 12.76
C LEU A 461 18.76 -15.22 13.14
N TYR A 462 19.16 -16.04 12.16
CA TYR A 462 20.02 -17.20 12.41
C TYR A 462 21.38 -16.78 12.99
N GLU A 463 21.89 -15.61 12.63
CA GLU A 463 23.20 -15.15 13.10
C GLU A 463 23.11 -14.42 14.44
N LEU A 464 22.00 -13.73 14.73
CA LEU A 464 21.86 -12.87 15.89
C LEU A 464 22.19 -13.58 17.22
N SER A 465 23.03 -12.94 18.03
CA SER A 465 23.37 -13.40 19.38
C SER A 465 23.60 -12.23 20.34
N VAL A 466 23.44 -12.49 21.63
CA VAL A 466 23.70 -11.51 22.69
C VAL A 466 25.15 -11.64 23.13
N ILE A 467 25.85 -10.50 23.21
CA ILE A 467 27.13 -10.41 23.92
C ILE A 467 26.89 -10.00 25.36
N SER A 468 26.13 -8.93 25.56
CA SER A 468 25.72 -8.47 26.89
C SER A 468 24.34 -7.80 26.82
N SER A 469 23.60 -7.86 27.92
CA SER A 469 22.34 -7.13 28.04
C SER A 469 22.14 -6.70 29.49
N THR A 470 21.76 -5.44 29.66
CA THR A 470 21.55 -4.80 30.97
C THR A 470 20.25 -4.01 30.96
N LYS A 471 19.90 -3.41 32.11
CA LYS A 471 18.76 -2.48 32.19
C LYS A 471 19.00 -1.16 31.45
N GLU A 472 20.25 -0.85 31.09
CA GLU A 472 20.64 0.40 30.45
C GLU A 472 20.74 0.27 28.92
N GLY A 473 20.77 -0.96 28.41
CA GLY A 473 20.99 -1.24 27.00
C GLY A 473 21.51 -2.65 26.75
N TYR A 474 21.82 -2.95 25.49
CA TYR A 474 22.39 -4.23 25.07
C TYR A 474 23.52 -4.06 24.04
N LEU A 475 24.35 -5.10 23.96
CA LEU A 475 25.31 -5.31 22.89
C LEU A 475 25.02 -6.69 22.28
N ALA A 476 24.66 -6.68 21.01
CA ALA A 476 24.39 -7.88 20.22
C ALA A 476 25.35 -7.98 19.04
N ARG A 477 25.50 -9.20 18.51
CA ARG A 477 26.26 -9.49 17.31
C ARG A 477 25.36 -10.11 16.27
N CYS A 478 25.43 -9.60 15.05
CA CYS A 478 24.71 -10.11 13.90
C CYS A 478 25.71 -10.34 12.77
N GLY A 479 26.19 -11.58 12.64
CA GLY A 479 27.26 -11.94 11.73
C GLY A 479 28.57 -11.22 12.09
N PHE A 480 29.00 -10.32 11.22
CA PHE A 480 30.26 -9.57 11.39
C PHE A 480 30.07 -8.21 12.06
N ASP A 481 28.83 -7.80 12.27
CA ASP A 481 28.51 -6.47 12.79
C ASP A 481 28.06 -6.48 14.25
N PHE A 482 28.28 -5.35 14.94
CA PHE A 482 27.87 -5.13 16.32
C PHE A 482 26.69 -4.17 16.37
N ILE A 483 25.68 -4.51 17.16
CA ILE A 483 24.49 -3.69 17.40
C ILE A 483 24.51 -3.30 18.87
N GLU A 484 24.69 -2.01 19.15
CA GLU A 484 24.69 -1.44 20.49
C GLU A 484 23.51 -0.47 20.62
N GLU A 485 22.69 -0.68 21.65
CA GLU A 485 21.55 0.18 21.95
C GLU A 485 21.57 0.59 23.43
N HIS A 486 21.32 1.86 23.70
CA HIS A 486 21.19 2.42 25.04
C HIS A 486 19.80 3.01 25.23
N TYR A 487 18.96 2.37 26.05
CA TYR A 487 17.52 2.70 26.16
C TYR A 487 17.23 4.14 26.62
N ASN A 488 18.19 4.82 27.24
CA ASN A 488 18.02 6.18 27.80
C ASN A 488 18.87 7.26 27.09
N GLN A 489 19.51 6.94 25.97
CA GLN A 489 20.32 7.90 25.21
C GLN A 489 19.76 8.04 23.80
N SER A 490 19.78 9.27 23.28
CA SER A 490 19.53 9.52 21.86
C SER A 490 20.55 8.74 21.04
N GLU A 491 20.09 8.03 20.00
CA GLU A 491 20.94 7.30 19.08
C GLU A 491 22.13 8.16 18.65
N ASN A 492 23.34 7.61 18.80
CA ASN A 492 24.53 8.21 18.22
C ASN A 492 24.72 7.56 16.85
N PRO A 493 24.53 8.28 15.72
CA PRO A 493 24.51 7.70 14.38
C PRO A 493 25.91 7.35 13.86
N SER A 494 26.83 6.92 14.72
CA SER A 494 28.13 6.43 14.28
C SER A 494 27.94 5.20 13.41
N ARG A 495 28.44 5.28 12.17
CA ARG A 495 28.40 4.16 11.22
C ARG A 495 29.00 2.91 11.86
N ARG A 496 28.25 1.82 11.84
CA ARG A 496 28.70 0.50 12.30
C ARG A 496 29.82 0.02 11.38
N LYS A 497 30.96 -0.40 11.97
CA LYS A 497 32.25 -0.57 11.24
C LYS A 497 32.13 -1.49 10.03
N TYR A 498 31.41 -2.61 10.15
CA TYR A 498 31.34 -3.66 9.14
C TYR A 498 29.94 -3.82 8.54
N GLU A 499 29.04 -2.85 8.69
CA GLU A 499 27.63 -2.93 8.25
C GLU A 499 27.49 -3.37 6.79
N TYR A 500 28.03 -2.60 5.83
CA TYR A 500 27.90 -2.93 4.41
C TYR A 500 28.59 -4.25 4.04
N PHE A 501 29.74 -4.54 4.64
CA PHE A 501 30.42 -5.81 4.42
C PHE A 501 29.57 -6.99 4.92
N ASN A 502 28.94 -6.83 6.10
CA ASN A 502 28.04 -7.82 6.67
C ASN A 502 26.80 -8.04 5.81
N GLU A 503 26.13 -6.95 5.39
CA GLU A 503 24.91 -7.01 4.57
C GLU A 503 25.15 -7.62 3.20
N VAL A 504 26.28 -7.33 2.55
CA VAL A 504 26.57 -7.87 1.22
C VAL A 504 26.92 -9.36 1.30
N ILE A 505 27.61 -9.81 2.36
CA ILE A 505 27.79 -11.25 2.60
C ILE A 505 26.45 -11.92 2.96
N ASN A 506 25.61 -11.27 3.77
CA ASN A 506 24.27 -11.77 4.11
C ASN A 506 23.42 -11.95 2.85
N GLU A 507 23.45 -10.98 1.95
CA GLU A 507 22.77 -11.01 0.66
C GLU A 507 23.23 -12.22 -0.19
N LYS A 508 24.53 -12.47 -0.31
CA LYS A 508 25.06 -13.64 -1.05
C LYS A 508 24.54 -14.96 -0.47
N ILE A 509 24.50 -15.08 0.85
CA ILE A 509 23.96 -16.26 1.54
C ILE A 509 22.45 -16.38 1.29
N ALA A 510 21.71 -15.28 1.42
CA ALA A 510 20.26 -15.24 1.17
C ALA A 510 19.90 -15.64 -0.26
N GLN A 511 20.72 -15.29 -1.25
CA GLN A 511 20.57 -15.74 -2.64
C GLN A 511 20.71 -17.25 -2.77
N GLU A 512 21.67 -17.87 -2.09
CA GLU A 512 21.82 -19.32 -2.10
C GLU A 512 20.70 -20.04 -1.35
N ILE A 513 20.25 -19.51 -0.20
CA ILE A 513 19.06 -20.02 0.52
C ILE A 513 17.82 -19.94 -0.38
N SER A 514 17.66 -18.84 -1.11
CA SER A 514 16.54 -18.65 -2.04
C SER A 514 16.63 -19.59 -3.24
N ALA A 515 17.84 -19.82 -3.77
CA ALA A 515 18.07 -20.83 -4.80
C ALA A 515 17.72 -22.24 -4.30
N LYS A 516 18.07 -22.55 -3.05
CA LYS A 516 17.73 -23.83 -2.41
C LYS A 516 16.23 -24.00 -2.22
N ALA A 517 15.53 -22.94 -1.82
CA ALA A 517 14.08 -22.92 -1.73
C ALA A 517 13.43 -23.28 -3.08
N HIS A 518 13.94 -22.70 -4.17
CA HIS A 518 13.44 -22.99 -5.52
C HIS A 518 13.69 -24.45 -5.93
N GLU A 519 14.88 -24.99 -5.63
CA GLU A 519 15.26 -26.39 -5.88
C GLU A 519 14.28 -27.37 -5.22
N ILE A 520 14.00 -27.17 -3.93
CA ILE A 520 13.09 -28.04 -3.17
C ILE A 520 11.61 -27.72 -3.40
N GLY A 521 11.32 -26.68 -4.20
CA GLY A 521 9.97 -26.23 -4.51
C GLY A 521 9.24 -25.57 -3.34
N TYR A 522 9.98 -24.99 -2.41
CA TYR A 522 9.47 -24.21 -1.31
C TYR A 522 9.31 -22.75 -1.71
N SER A 523 8.13 -22.19 -1.45
CA SER A 523 7.83 -20.78 -1.60
C SER A 523 6.63 -20.44 -0.72
N LEU A 524 6.69 -19.31 -0.02
CA LEU A 524 5.59 -18.83 0.80
C LEU A 524 4.64 -17.99 -0.04
N PHE A 525 5.14 -16.98 -0.74
CA PHE A 525 4.32 -16.00 -1.46
C PHE A 525 4.68 -15.86 -2.94
N ALA A 526 5.73 -16.52 -3.37
CA ALA A 526 6.22 -16.47 -4.73
C ALA A 526 5.88 -17.71 -5.56
N ASP A 527 6.34 -17.74 -6.80
CA ASP A 527 6.44 -18.99 -7.56
C ASP A 527 7.90 -19.36 -7.77
N LYS A 528 8.15 -20.59 -8.26
CA LYS A 528 9.51 -21.09 -8.51
C LYS A 528 10.28 -20.30 -9.60
N THR A 529 9.62 -19.38 -10.29
CA THR A 529 10.21 -18.53 -11.34
C THR A 529 10.53 -17.12 -10.85
N GLU A 530 10.32 -16.84 -9.57
CA GLU A 530 10.65 -15.56 -8.96
C GLU A 530 12.15 -15.24 -9.10
N LYS A 531 12.49 -13.96 -9.19
CA LYS A 531 13.87 -13.51 -9.22
C LYS A 531 14.32 -13.20 -7.80
N TYR A 532 15.36 -13.90 -7.35
CA TYR A 532 16.05 -13.64 -6.08
C TYR A 532 17.41 -12.96 -6.28
N THR A 533 17.66 -12.42 -7.47
CA THR A 533 18.88 -11.70 -7.84
C THR A 533 18.54 -10.40 -8.55
N TYR A 534 19.44 -9.43 -8.43
CA TYR A 534 19.36 -8.05 -8.91
C TYR A 534 18.13 -7.30 -8.38
N GLN A 535 17.78 -7.53 -7.12
CA GLN A 535 16.64 -6.96 -6.40
C GLN A 535 17.05 -5.98 -5.29
N THR A 536 18.24 -6.09 -4.70
CA THR A 536 18.65 -5.23 -3.57
C THR A 536 19.72 -4.20 -3.97
N SER A 537 19.83 -3.12 -3.20
CA SER A 537 20.93 -2.15 -3.36
C SER A 537 22.29 -2.75 -2.98
N TYR A 538 22.31 -3.78 -2.12
CA TYR A 538 23.52 -4.48 -1.70
C TYR A 538 24.20 -5.20 -2.86
N GLU A 539 23.43 -5.76 -3.79
CA GLU A 539 23.97 -6.47 -4.94
C GLU A 539 24.83 -5.61 -5.87
N LYS A 540 24.64 -4.29 -5.84
CA LYS A 540 25.48 -3.34 -6.57
C LYS A 540 26.93 -3.36 -6.08
N MET A 541 27.17 -3.90 -4.89
CA MET A 541 28.48 -4.02 -4.23
C MET A 541 29.01 -5.47 -4.21
N ASN A 542 28.28 -6.46 -4.76
CA ASN A 542 28.69 -7.87 -4.75
C ASN A 542 30.11 -8.09 -5.30
N PHE A 543 30.49 -7.35 -6.35
CA PHE A 543 31.80 -7.47 -6.99
C PHE A 543 32.98 -7.23 -6.03
N ILE A 544 32.76 -6.53 -4.90
CA ILE A 544 33.79 -6.31 -3.87
C ILE A 544 34.10 -7.62 -3.12
N VAL A 545 33.12 -8.52 -2.98
CA VAL A 545 33.23 -9.74 -2.16
C VAL A 545 33.06 -11.03 -2.96
N ASP A 546 32.70 -10.98 -4.24
CA ASP A 546 32.44 -12.19 -5.05
C ASP A 546 33.63 -13.15 -5.01
N GLY A 547 34.86 -12.66 -5.27
CA GLY A 547 36.06 -13.50 -5.22
C GLY A 547 36.38 -14.03 -3.81
N LEU A 548 36.02 -13.28 -2.76
CA LEU A 548 36.17 -13.71 -1.37
C LEU A 548 35.19 -14.85 -1.05
N PHE A 549 33.91 -14.66 -1.40
CA PHE A 549 32.84 -15.62 -1.16
C PHE A 549 33.06 -16.91 -1.96
N GLU A 550 33.41 -16.82 -3.25
CA GLU A 550 33.68 -17.99 -4.10
C GLU A 550 34.80 -18.88 -3.57
N LYS A 551 35.89 -18.30 -3.04
CA LYS A 551 37.08 -19.06 -2.60
C LYS A 551 37.02 -19.49 -1.14
N TYR A 552 36.37 -18.72 -0.28
CA TYR A 552 36.44 -18.89 1.18
C TYR A 552 35.08 -19.03 1.84
N LYS A 553 34.06 -19.47 1.07
CA LYS A 553 32.70 -19.71 1.53
C LYS A 553 32.62 -20.48 2.84
N ASP A 554 33.30 -21.62 2.94
CA ASP A 554 33.21 -22.48 4.13
C ASP A 554 33.70 -21.76 5.40
N ILE A 555 34.77 -20.96 5.28
CA ILE A 555 35.31 -20.15 6.39
C ILE A 555 34.33 -19.02 6.74
N ILE A 556 33.74 -18.37 5.73
CA ILE A 556 32.73 -17.33 5.93
C ILE A 556 31.52 -17.91 6.68
N LEU A 557 30.96 -19.03 6.21
CA LEU A 557 29.82 -19.67 6.86
C LEU A 557 30.17 -20.06 8.30
N GLU A 558 31.29 -20.74 8.53
CA GLU A 558 31.72 -21.13 9.88
C GLU A 558 31.91 -19.92 10.82
N SER A 559 32.51 -18.84 10.31
CA SER A 559 32.68 -17.61 11.08
C SER A 559 31.34 -16.94 11.45
N ARG A 560 30.29 -17.15 10.66
CA ARG A 560 28.93 -16.61 10.91
C ARG A 560 28.13 -17.48 11.88
N LYS A 561 28.18 -18.82 11.76
CA LYS A 561 27.42 -19.77 12.63
C LYS A 561 27.61 -19.50 14.13
N ASN A 562 28.82 -19.14 14.52
CA ASN A 562 29.21 -18.90 15.93
C ASN A 562 29.49 -17.43 16.25
N ASN A 563 29.15 -16.49 15.36
CA ASN A 563 29.53 -15.08 15.50
C ASN A 563 31.03 -14.88 15.81
N ASN A 564 31.86 -15.69 15.16
CA ASN A 564 33.30 -15.74 15.33
C ASN A 564 34.00 -15.08 14.15
N PHE A 565 33.84 -13.77 14.01
CA PHE A 565 34.52 -13.01 12.95
C PHE A 565 36.05 -13.08 13.06
N GLU A 566 36.58 -13.29 14.27
CA GLU A 566 38.01 -13.48 14.49
C GLU A 566 38.54 -14.68 13.69
N LEU A 567 37.74 -15.72 13.47
CA LEU A 567 38.10 -16.83 12.58
C LEU A 567 38.40 -16.33 11.17
N LEU A 568 37.56 -15.45 10.62
CA LEU A 568 37.75 -14.89 9.29
C LEU A 568 39.01 -14.02 9.24
N GLU A 569 39.20 -13.16 10.24
CA GLU A 569 40.37 -12.29 10.34
C GLU A 569 41.67 -13.08 10.53
N ASN A 570 41.65 -14.17 11.29
CA ASN A 570 42.81 -15.04 11.51
C ASN A 570 43.17 -15.85 10.26
N GLU A 571 42.17 -16.35 9.53
CA GLU A 571 42.40 -17.16 8.33
C GLU A 571 42.81 -16.31 7.11
N LEU A 572 42.28 -15.08 7.01
CA LEU A 572 42.41 -14.24 5.81
C LEU A 572 43.26 -12.98 6.02
N GLY A 573 43.62 -12.68 7.27
CA GLY A 573 44.40 -11.52 7.69
C GLY A 573 43.53 -10.29 7.98
N THR A 574 43.55 -9.82 9.22
CA THR A 574 42.79 -8.63 9.69
C THR A 574 42.97 -7.42 8.77
N GLU A 575 44.21 -7.08 8.39
CA GLU A 575 44.49 -5.94 7.51
C GLU A 575 43.86 -6.08 6.12
N ASN A 576 43.69 -7.30 5.62
CA ASN A 576 43.07 -7.56 4.32
C ASN A 576 41.54 -7.40 4.41
N ILE A 577 40.94 -7.88 5.50
CA ILE A 577 39.51 -7.73 5.77
C ILE A 577 39.15 -6.25 5.98
N GLU A 578 39.96 -5.51 6.73
CA GLU A 578 39.79 -4.06 6.90
C GLU A 578 39.94 -3.31 5.57
N ALA A 579 40.89 -3.70 4.73
CA ALA A 579 41.06 -3.11 3.40
C ALA A 579 39.83 -3.35 2.51
N LEU A 580 39.25 -4.56 2.51
CA LEU A 580 38.01 -4.85 1.79
C LEU A 580 36.84 -4.02 2.35
N ASN A 581 36.71 -3.93 3.66
CA ASN A 581 35.65 -3.14 4.29
C ASN A 581 35.71 -1.65 3.91
N ASN A 582 36.91 -1.10 3.80
CA ASN A 582 37.12 0.29 3.38
C ASN A 582 36.63 0.57 1.95
N LEU A 583 36.62 -0.43 1.07
CA LEU A 583 36.10 -0.27 -0.30
C LEU A 583 34.60 0.03 -0.33
N PHE A 584 33.82 -0.44 0.64
CA PHE A 584 32.39 -0.08 0.74
C PHE A 584 32.21 1.39 1.08
N SER A 585 33.07 1.97 1.91
CA SER A 585 33.02 3.41 2.22
C SER A 585 33.33 4.25 0.97
N ILE A 586 34.34 3.84 0.20
CA ILE A 586 34.69 4.47 -1.09
C ILE A 586 33.53 4.33 -2.09
N PHE A 587 32.89 3.16 -2.14
CA PHE A 587 31.71 2.94 -2.98
C PHE A 587 30.57 3.89 -2.59
N GLN A 588 30.22 3.99 -1.30
CA GLN A 588 29.13 4.85 -0.85
C GLN A 588 29.42 6.33 -1.12
N GLU A 589 30.67 6.76 -0.99
CA GLU A 589 31.08 8.15 -1.26
C GLU A 589 30.95 8.53 -2.73
N HIS A 590 31.33 7.64 -3.65
CA HIS A 590 31.44 7.98 -5.08
C HIS A 590 30.34 7.40 -5.97
N LEU A 591 29.69 6.32 -5.53
CA LEU A 591 28.76 5.52 -6.33
C LEU A 591 27.44 5.23 -5.61
N GLY A 592 27.24 5.74 -4.39
CA GLY A 592 26.01 5.53 -3.63
C GLY A 592 24.73 6.04 -4.33
N GLY A 593 23.61 5.36 -4.08
CA GLY A 593 22.28 5.80 -4.51
C GLY A 593 22.10 5.89 -6.04
N LEU A 594 21.74 7.09 -6.52
CA LEU A 594 21.48 7.36 -7.94
C LEU A 594 22.75 7.36 -8.80
N GLU A 595 23.93 7.57 -8.20
CA GLU A 595 25.20 7.63 -8.96
C GLU A 595 25.55 6.28 -9.58
N PHE A 596 25.21 5.15 -8.94
CA PHE A 596 25.38 3.83 -9.55
C PHE A 596 24.49 3.64 -10.79
N ASN A 597 23.25 4.16 -10.77
CA ASN A 597 22.39 4.06 -11.96
C ASN A 597 22.99 4.87 -13.12
N ARG A 598 23.56 6.04 -12.83
CA ARG A 598 24.29 6.88 -13.81
C ARG A 598 25.60 6.23 -14.28
N LEU A 599 26.25 5.43 -13.44
CA LEU A 599 27.42 4.63 -13.83
C LEU A 599 27.06 3.64 -14.95
N ILE A 600 25.92 2.96 -14.86
CA ILE A 600 25.46 2.02 -15.89
C ILE A 600 25.30 2.74 -17.24
N ASP A 601 24.68 3.92 -17.23
CA ASP A 601 24.52 4.75 -18.43
C ASP A 601 25.87 5.21 -19.00
N ASP A 602 26.79 5.64 -18.13
CA ASP A 602 28.14 6.05 -18.52
C ASP A 602 28.91 4.89 -19.17
N VAL A 603 28.83 3.68 -18.59
CA VAL A 603 29.47 2.48 -19.14
C VAL A 603 28.89 2.12 -20.50
N ASN A 604 27.56 2.13 -20.65
CA ASN A 604 26.91 1.85 -21.93
C ASN A 604 27.29 2.87 -23.01
N ARG A 605 27.31 4.16 -22.66
CA ARG A 605 27.75 5.23 -23.59
C ARG A 605 29.19 5.04 -24.01
N ILE A 606 30.10 4.79 -23.07
CA ILE A 606 31.53 4.58 -23.37
C ILE A 606 31.73 3.33 -24.24
N THR A 607 30.99 2.25 -23.98
CA THR A 607 31.08 1.00 -24.75
C THR A 607 30.66 1.25 -26.21
N LYS A 608 29.51 1.89 -26.41
CA LYS A 608 29.05 2.28 -27.75
C LYS A 608 30.04 3.22 -28.46
N SER A 609 30.58 4.21 -27.75
CA SER A 609 31.59 5.10 -28.34
C SER A 609 32.89 4.38 -28.71
N LYS A 610 33.28 3.33 -27.97
CA LYS A 610 34.42 2.47 -28.33
C LYS A 610 34.15 1.68 -29.61
N GLU A 611 32.98 1.10 -29.73
CA GLU A 611 32.55 0.36 -30.93
C GLU A 611 32.55 1.29 -32.16
N GLU A 612 31.94 2.47 -32.05
CA GLU A 612 31.91 3.47 -33.12
C GLU A 612 33.30 4.01 -33.49
N ALA A 613 34.18 4.22 -32.51
CA ALA A 613 35.56 4.64 -32.75
C ALA A 613 36.36 3.54 -33.46
N GLN A 614 36.16 2.28 -33.08
CA GLN A 614 36.77 1.12 -33.71
C GLN A 614 36.30 0.95 -35.16
N GLU A 615 35.00 1.14 -35.44
CA GLU A 615 34.45 1.14 -36.81
C GLU A 615 35.02 2.27 -37.67
N ARG A 616 35.35 3.42 -37.08
CA ARG A 616 35.89 4.60 -37.77
C ARG A 616 37.42 4.67 -37.81
N GLY A 617 38.13 3.68 -37.25
CA GLY A 617 39.59 3.66 -37.18
C GLY A 617 40.19 4.77 -36.30
N ILE A 618 39.42 5.30 -35.35
CA ILE A 618 39.86 6.35 -34.42
C ILE A 618 40.60 5.69 -33.25
N THR A 619 41.86 6.08 -33.02
CA THR A 619 42.74 5.50 -31.99
C THR A 619 42.87 6.34 -30.73
N GLU A 620 42.13 7.45 -30.61
CA GLU A 620 42.21 8.31 -29.44
C GLU A 620 41.58 7.66 -28.19
N PRO A 621 42.20 7.80 -27.01
CA PRO A 621 41.65 7.23 -25.78
C PRO A 621 40.34 7.92 -25.39
N ILE A 622 39.27 7.13 -25.25
CA ILE A 622 37.99 7.63 -24.76
C ILE A 622 38.11 7.96 -23.27
N GLU A 623 37.83 9.22 -22.93
CA GLU A 623 37.89 9.70 -21.55
C GLU A 623 36.81 9.03 -20.69
N LEU A 624 37.24 8.46 -19.56
CA LEU A 624 36.34 7.85 -18.58
C LEU A 624 35.74 8.92 -17.67
N THR A 625 34.45 8.80 -17.38
CA THR A 625 33.81 9.66 -16.38
C THR A 625 34.37 9.40 -14.98
N PRO A 626 34.29 10.36 -14.04
CA PRO A 626 34.74 10.16 -12.66
C PRO A 626 34.15 8.90 -12.00
N ARG A 627 32.86 8.62 -12.23
CA ARG A 627 32.18 7.40 -11.74
C ARG A 627 32.84 6.12 -12.27
N VAL A 628 33.10 6.07 -13.58
CA VAL A 628 33.73 4.89 -14.21
C VAL A 628 35.16 4.70 -13.73
N LYS A 629 35.91 5.80 -13.50
CA LYS A 629 37.24 5.76 -12.88
C LYS A 629 37.17 5.21 -11.45
N ALA A 630 36.24 5.70 -10.63
CA ALA A 630 36.05 5.22 -9.27
C ALA A 630 35.69 3.72 -9.23
N TYR A 631 34.72 3.29 -10.05
CA TYR A 631 34.31 1.89 -10.14
C TYR A 631 35.49 0.96 -10.51
N LYS A 632 36.26 1.31 -11.54
CA LYS A 632 37.44 0.55 -11.95
C LYS A 632 38.53 0.51 -10.88
N ASN A 633 38.72 1.61 -10.16
CA ASN A 633 39.69 1.68 -9.07
C ASN A 633 39.29 0.71 -7.93
N ILE A 634 38.02 0.71 -7.54
CA ILE A 634 37.51 -0.23 -6.52
C ILE A 634 37.75 -1.68 -6.99
N MET A 635 37.41 -2.02 -8.23
CA MET A 635 37.65 -3.36 -8.78
C MET A 635 39.13 -3.75 -8.73
N GLN A 636 40.03 -2.85 -9.14
CA GLN A 636 41.47 -3.11 -9.11
C GLN A 636 41.96 -3.34 -7.67
N GLN A 637 41.53 -2.51 -6.71
CA GLN A 637 41.89 -2.70 -5.31
C GLN A 637 41.34 -4.01 -4.75
N THR A 638 40.13 -4.42 -5.15
CA THR A 638 39.58 -5.74 -4.79
C THR A 638 40.50 -6.86 -5.27
N ASP A 639 40.95 -6.85 -6.52
CA ASP A 639 41.85 -7.86 -7.08
C ASP A 639 43.22 -7.91 -6.36
N GLU A 640 43.77 -6.74 -6.02
CA GLU A 640 45.01 -6.61 -5.26
C GLU A 640 44.88 -7.17 -3.84
N ILE A 641 43.77 -6.87 -3.15
CA ILE A 641 43.51 -7.41 -1.81
C ILE A 641 43.29 -8.91 -1.86
N MET A 642 42.56 -9.43 -2.85
CA MET A 642 42.40 -10.87 -3.03
C MET A 642 43.73 -11.59 -3.25
N SER A 643 44.66 -10.98 -4.00
CA SER A 643 46.02 -11.50 -4.18
C SER A 643 46.81 -11.53 -2.86
N ARG A 644 46.68 -10.49 -2.03
CA ARG A 644 47.28 -10.44 -0.68
C ARG A 644 46.72 -11.52 0.26
N ILE A 645 45.41 -11.79 0.19
CA ILE A 645 44.79 -12.86 0.99
C ILE A 645 45.37 -14.23 0.60
N GLU A 646 45.54 -14.49 -0.69
CA GLU A 646 46.17 -15.74 -1.15
C GLU A 646 47.62 -15.88 -0.67
N GLU A 647 48.40 -14.80 -0.73
CA GLU A 647 49.78 -14.80 -0.23
C GLU A 647 49.83 -15.01 1.29
N TYR A 648 48.95 -14.35 2.04
CA TYR A 648 48.81 -14.52 3.48
C TYR A 648 48.53 -15.99 3.84
N ARG A 649 47.59 -16.64 3.16
CA ARG A 649 47.30 -18.06 3.41
C ARG A 649 48.47 -18.95 3.03
N ARG A 650 49.10 -18.75 1.87
CA ARG A 650 50.27 -19.56 1.48
C ARG A 650 51.42 -19.46 2.49
N THR A 651 51.62 -18.30 3.11
CA THR A 651 52.71 -18.10 4.07
C THR A 651 52.38 -18.59 5.49
N ASN A 652 51.11 -18.56 5.91
CA ASN A 652 50.69 -19.00 7.23
C ASN A 652 50.22 -20.46 7.28
N SER A 653 49.70 -21.04 6.20
CA SER A 653 49.39 -22.47 6.11
C SER A 653 50.63 -23.38 6.11
N VAL A 654 51.83 -22.82 5.91
CA VAL A 654 53.11 -23.55 6.01
C VAL A 654 53.64 -23.58 7.46
N LYS A 655 52.98 -22.88 8.39
CA LYS A 655 53.36 -22.78 9.81
C LYS A 655 52.47 -23.59 10.77
N LEU A 656 51.46 -24.29 10.27
CA LEU A 656 50.65 -25.30 10.98
C LEU A 656 51.06 -26.69 10.50
#